data_AF-A0A0M0BU19-F1
#
_entry.id   AF-A0A0M0BU19-F1
#
_cell.length_a   1.000
_cell.length_b   1.000
_cell.length_c   1.000
_cell.angle_alpha   90.00
_cell.angle_beta   90.00
_cell.angle_gamma   90.00
#
_symmetry.space_group_name_H-M   'P 1'
#
loop_
_entity.id
_entity.type
_entity.pdbx_description
1 polymer ?
#
loop_
_entity_poly.entity_id
_entity_poly.type
_entity_poly.pdbx_seq_one_letter_code
_entity_poly.pdbx_strand_id
1 'polypeptide(L)'
;MIFGGNKIKNIKKTLVTLALLLILTVVITTSSLTTVIAQEPSRKPTYPFIGAIPNPVQVDTEVLLHIGITDATSNVAIGWEDLTVTVTKPDGTTQTLGPYTTDATGGTGVVYVPTQVGTYGLQMHFPEQVVVGNTFWMPDGTIMEASNSEVLELVVQEDPVPIYPGVPLPSEFWSRPVDAQFWEWSNIAGNWQTIPKNRFAPYNDDAPNTAHILWTKPIDIGGLVGGELGNQAMECGDAYEGKFYDAVILNGVLYYNRFGYSLFNGPSGWQGGVVAVDLRTGEELWFRNNTVLNLGQLYYWSSYNYHGTFAYLWEVLGSTWNAYDPFTGEWIYTMTNVPATVTGLYGGIGANTAYGPNNEIFACMLNTNENWLAFWNSSRVVSDAGSWGNSIIAGGGVFPAERGIEWNVSIPAGLPGGINVVLEDRVIGSDIPSWSGLADDPITFWALSLKPGQEGQLLFKNTWTPPAGRLIMLWGTASLEDGVFVITAKDTTSLYGFSTDTGNQIWGPTESQPYLDAYTLGEERAINRAVAIAYGKLYSVGMGGILYCYDAKTANLLWTYTIEDEYSEILWGNNWPMRINFITDGKLYLSHDEHSPIDPKPRGAPFICLDAETGDEIWKISGIFRTTEWGGSAIIGDSIMALYDSYDQRIYAVGKGPSQTTVTAPDAGIPFGTTVVIRGMVTDISAGTKSPEIAARFPTNGCRWR
;
A
#
# COMPACT_ATOMS: atom_id res chain seq x y z
N MET A 1 -43.57 -90.22 50.35
CA MET A 1 -43.25 -88.93 51.00
C MET A 1 -43.70 -87.83 50.07
N ILE A 2 -44.78 -87.18 50.48
CA ILE A 2 -45.67 -86.30 49.73
C ILE A 2 -45.66 -84.98 50.50
N PHE A 3 -45.40 -83.87 49.84
CA PHE A 3 -46.02 -82.54 50.05
C PHE A 3 -45.64 -81.74 48.79
N GLY A 4 -46.52 -81.54 47.81
CA GLY A 4 -47.70 -80.67 47.90
C GLY A 4 -47.19 -79.22 47.79
N GLY A 5 -47.19 -78.59 46.62
CA GLY A 5 -48.42 -78.07 46.01
C GLY A 5 -48.88 -76.84 46.80
N ASN A 6 -48.80 -75.66 46.18
CA ASN A 6 -49.25 -74.33 46.65
C ASN A 6 -48.15 -73.35 47.08
N LYS A 7 -47.40 -72.79 46.12
CA LYS A 7 -46.84 -71.43 46.27
C LYS A 7 -46.49 -70.70 44.95
N ILE A 8 -46.98 -71.16 43.79
CA ILE A 8 -46.75 -70.52 42.47
C ILE A 8 -48.03 -69.82 41.93
N LYS A 9 -49.05 -69.57 42.77
CA LYS A 9 -50.24 -68.77 42.40
C LYS A 9 -50.31 -67.38 43.03
N ASN A 10 -49.43 -67.04 43.98
CA ASN A 10 -49.46 -65.75 44.69
C ASN A 10 -48.32 -64.77 44.35
N ILE A 11 -47.33 -65.14 43.52
CA ILE A 11 -46.27 -64.20 43.11
C ILE A 11 -46.66 -63.39 41.85
N LYS A 12 -47.52 -63.92 40.97
CA LYS A 12 -48.03 -63.16 39.81
C LYS A 12 -49.08 -62.11 40.17
N LYS A 13 -49.82 -62.24 41.28
CA LYS A 13 -50.78 -61.21 41.73
C LYS A 13 -50.09 -60.06 42.48
N THR A 14 -49.00 -60.32 43.22
CA THR A 14 -48.27 -59.26 43.94
C THR A 14 -47.39 -58.40 43.01
N LEU A 15 -46.85 -58.97 41.91
CA LEU A 15 -46.09 -58.21 40.90
C LEU A 15 -46.98 -57.36 39.97
N VAL A 16 -48.20 -57.81 39.64
CA VAL A 16 -49.16 -57.00 38.85
C VAL A 16 -49.76 -55.87 39.69
N THR A 17 -49.95 -56.08 41.00
CA THR A 17 -50.47 -55.03 41.89
C THR A 17 -49.40 -53.97 42.23
N LEU A 18 -48.12 -54.34 42.34
CA LEU A 18 -47.02 -53.36 42.48
C LEU A 18 -46.76 -52.58 41.18
N ALA A 19 -46.90 -53.22 40.00
CA ALA A 19 -46.75 -52.55 38.71
C ALA A 19 -47.91 -51.57 38.42
N LEU A 20 -49.15 -51.91 38.80
CA LEU A 20 -50.29 -50.99 38.70
C LEU A 20 -50.24 -49.85 39.73
N LEU A 21 -49.71 -50.07 40.95
CA LEU A 21 -49.50 -48.98 41.91
C LEU A 21 -48.36 -48.04 41.50
N LEU A 22 -47.32 -48.54 40.83
CA LEU A 22 -46.21 -47.71 40.31
C LEU A 22 -46.64 -46.90 39.08
N ILE A 23 -47.49 -47.45 38.21
CA ILE A 23 -48.05 -46.73 37.05
C ILE A 23 -49.13 -45.71 37.50
N LEU A 24 -49.90 -45.98 38.58
CA LEU A 24 -50.84 -44.98 39.13
C LEU A 24 -50.16 -43.88 39.97
N THR A 25 -48.96 -44.09 40.51
CA THR A 25 -48.19 -43.03 41.21
C THR A 25 -47.36 -42.15 40.25
N VAL A 26 -47.11 -42.61 39.03
CA VAL A 26 -46.47 -41.81 37.96
C VAL A 26 -47.49 -40.97 37.15
N VAL A 27 -48.80 -41.18 37.33
CA VAL A 27 -49.86 -40.41 36.63
C VAL A 27 -50.54 -39.36 37.54
N ILE A 28 -50.18 -39.26 38.83
CA ILE A 28 -50.74 -38.26 39.77
C ILE A 28 -49.65 -37.32 40.36
N THR A 29 -48.45 -37.31 39.78
CA THR A 29 -47.46 -36.23 39.98
C THR A 29 -47.22 -35.39 38.72
N THR A 30 -48.09 -35.52 37.71
CA THR A 30 -48.13 -34.68 36.50
C THR A 30 -49.33 -33.74 36.45
N SER A 31 -49.91 -33.43 37.61
CA SER A 31 -50.91 -32.37 37.76
C SER A 31 -50.70 -31.57 39.04
N SER A 32 -49.44 -31.26 39.38
CA SER A 32 -49.19 -29.86 39.71
C SER A 32 -49.43 -29.12 38.41
N LEU A 33 -50.56 -28.42 38.32
CA LEU A 33 -50.63 -27.23 37.51
C LEU A 33 -49.41 -26.40 37.94
N THR A 34 -48.28 -26.55 37.25
CA THR A 34 -47.58 -25.35 36.87
C THR A 34 -48.65 -24.62 36.09
N THR A 35 -49.33 -23.70 36.77
CA THR A 35 -49.51 -22.42 36.12
C THR A 35 -48.14 -22.13 35.53
N VAL A 36 -47.98 -22.42 34.24
CA VAL A 36 -47.24 -21.53 33.38
C VAL A 36 -47.97 -20.22 33.58
N ILE A 37 -47.64 -19.53 34.67
CA ILE A 37 -47.57 -18.09 34.62
C ILE A 37 -46.57 -17.97 33.48
N ALA A 38 -47.07 -17.69 32.27
CA ALA A 38 -46.24 -17.10 31.26
C ALA A 38 -45.62 -15.93 32.01
N GLN A 39 -44.38 -16.09 32.43
CA GLN A 39 -43.69 -15.05 33.18
C GLN A 39 -43.70 -13.92 32.16
N GLU A 40 -44.51 -12.88 32.44
CA GLU A 40 -44.64 -11.73 31.56
C GLU A 40 -43.23 -11.39 31.09
N PRO A 41 -43.00 -11.29 29.76
CA PRO A 41 -41.68 -11.03 29.24
C PRO A 41 -41.10 -9.85 30.02
N SER A 42 -39.85 -9.99 30.48
CA SER A 42 -39.20 -8.93 31.25
C SER A 42 -39.34 -7.62 30.47
N ARG A 43 -39.88 -6.57 31.10
CA ARG A 43 -40.08 -5.26 30.48
C ARG A 43 -39.03 -4.29 30.99
N LYS A 44 -38.48 -3.48 30.10
CA LYS A 44 -37.50 -2.45 30.43
C LYS A 44 -37.91 -1.11 29.79
N PRO A 45 -38.07 -0.04 30.59
CA PRO A 45 -38.16 1.32 30.07
C PRO A 45 -36.91 1.68 29.27
N THR A 46 -37.09 2.30 28.11
CA THR A 46 -36.00 2.73 27.23
C THR A 46 -35.67 4.20 27.44
N TYR A 47 -34.43 4.57 27.10
CA TYR A 47 -33.93 5.94 27.21
C TYR A 47 -33.34 6.36 25.86
N PRO A 48 -34.19 6.86 24.93
CA PRO A 48 -33.73 7.28 23.63
C PRO A 48 -33.05 8.64 23.69
N PHE A 49 -32.04 8.80 22.86
CA PHE A 49 -31.26 10.02 22.76
C PHE A 49 -31.22 10.53 21.32
N ILE A 50 -31.01 11.84 21.20
CA ILE A 50 -30.65 12.50 19.95
C ILE A 50 -29.59 13.56 20.26
N GLY A 51 -28.50 13.53 19.51
CA GLY A 51 -27.49 14.59 19.42
C GLY A 51 -27.43 15.12 17.98
N ALA A 52 -26.94 16.34 17.80
CA ALA A 52 -26.72 16.95 16.48
C ALA A 52 -25.34 17.63 16.48
N ILE A 53 -24.49 17.29 15.52
CA ILE A 53 -23.12 17.80 15.41
C ILE A 53 -22.83 18.20 13.95
N PRO A 54 -22.41 19.44 13.66
CA PRO A 54 -22.28 20.55 14.61
C PRO A 54 -23.67 21.11 15.02
N ASN A 55 -23.74 21.75 16.19
CA ASN A 55 -24.88 22.56 16.61
C ASN A 55 -24.35 23.77 17.40
N PRO A 56 -24.43 25.02 16.88
CA PRO A 56 -25.14 25.43 15.67
C PRO A 56 -24.55 24.84 14.37
N VAL A 57 -25.26 24.98 13.24
CA VAL A 57 -24.83 24.52 11.90
C VAL A 57 -25.16 25.58 10.84
N GLN A 58 -24.43 25.59 9.73
CA GLN A 58 -24.73 26.46 8.60
C GLN A 58 -25.93 25.92 7.80
N VAL A 59 -26.79 26.80 7.29
CA VAL A 59 -27.84 26.41 6.33
C VAL A 59 -27.25 25.70 5.11
N ASP A 60 -27.98 24.72 4.58
CA ASP A 60 -27.60 23.89 3.42
C ASP A 60 -26.29 23.10 3.59
N THR A 61 -25.88 22.84 4.84
CA THR A 61 -24.75 21.95 5.18
C THR A 61 -25.18 20.73 5.97
N GLU A 62 -24.40 19.65 5.91
CA GLU A 62 -24.70 18.40 6.62
C GLU A 62 -24.56 18.54 8.15
N VAL A 63 -25.54 18.03 8.88
CA VAL A 63 -25.47 17.78 10.32
C VAL A 63 -25.58 16.28 10.58
N LEU A 64 -24.70 15.75 11.42
CA LEU A 64 -24.77 14.38 11.89
C LEU A 64 -25.69 14.31 13.11
N LEU A 65 -26.80 13.59 12.96
CA LEU A 65 -27.68 13.23 14.05
C LEU A 65 -27.20 11.91 14.67
N HIS A 66 -26.82 11.93 15.94
CA HIS A 66 -26.52 10.72 16.70
C HIS A 66 -27.79 10.27 17.43
N ILE A 67 -28.41 9.20 16.96
CA ILE A 67 -29.71 8.72 17.44
C ILE A 67 -29.60 7.29 17.95
N GLY A 68 -30.42 6.93 18.94
CA GLY A 68 -30.39 5.59 19.49
C GLY A 68 -31.05 5.48 20.85
N ILE A 69 -30.78 4.37 21.53
CA ILE A 69 -31.08 4.17 22.95
C ILE A 69 -29.80 3.79 23.69
N THR A 70 -29.79 3.96 25.02
CA THR A 70 -28.62 3.65 25.86
C THR A 70 -28.22 2.18 25.94
N ASP A 71 -29.00 1.28 25.32
CA ASP A 71 -28.86 -0.16 25.45
C ASP A 71 -28.28 -0.81 24.20
N ALA A 72 -27.16 -1.49 24.39
CA ALA A 72 -26.51 -2.30 23.36
C ALA A 72 -27.32 -3.56 23.02
N THR A 73 -27.14 -4.06 21.79
CA THR A 73 -27.70 -5.34 21.35
C THR A 73 -26.76 -6.51 21.71
N SER A 74 -27.18 -7.75 21.44
CA SER A 74 -26.41 -8.94 21.83
C SER A 74 -25.15 -9.18 21.00
N ASN A 75 -25.09 -8.64 19.77
CA ASN A 75 -23.93 -8.81 18.89
C ASN A 75 -23.90 -7.76 17.76
N VAL A 76 -22.75 -7.64 17.11
CA VAL A 76 -22.45 -6.64 16.05
C VAL A 76 -23.30 -6.75 14.79
N ALA A 77 -23.99 -7.87 14.56
CA ALA A 77 -24.80 -8.09 13.36
C ALA A 77 -26.27 -7.69 13.54
N ILE A 78 -26.68 -7.24 14.73
CA ILE A 78 -28.05 -6.83 15.03
C ILE A 78 -28.10 -5.40 15.59
N GLY A 79 -29.13 -4.67 15.21
CA GLY A 79 -29.42 -3.31 15.68
C GLY A 79 -30.85 -3.20 16.15
N TRP A 80 -31.17 -2.08 16.81
CA TRP A 80 -32.55 -1.68 17.02
C TRP A 80 -33.10 -1.06 15.75
N GLU A 81 -34.30 -1.45 15.33
CA GLU A 81 -34.87 -1.11 14.04
C GLU A 81 -36.02 -0.10 14.17
N ASP A 82 -36.46 0.47 13.04
CA ASP A 82 -37.62 1.35 12.97
C ASP A 82 -37.54 2.65 13.81
N LEU A 83 -36.32 3.10 14.12
CA LEU A 83 -36.10 4.40 14.78
C LEU A 83 -36.49 5.52 13.81
N THR A 84 -37.23 6.52 14.30
CA THR A 84 -37.59 7.69 13.50
C THR A 84 -37.21 8.98 14.20
N VAL A 85 -37.04 10.06 13.43
CA VAL A 85 -36.83 11.41 13.99
C VAL A 85 -37.88 12.35 13.42
N THR A 86 -38.64 13.00 14.30
CA THR A 86 -39.49 14.14 13.91
C THR A 86 -38.66 15.40 13.91
N VAL A 87 -38.58 16.04 12.75
CA VAL A 87 -37.95 17.34 12.53
C VAL A 87 -39.04 18.39 12.39
N THR A 88 -39.10 19.34 13.32
CA THR A 88 -39.97 20.51 13.25
C THR A 88 -39.15 21.68 12.73
N LYS A 89 -39.49 22.21 11.55
CA LYS A 89 -38.80 23.32 10.91
C LYS A 89 -39.15 24.66 11.57
N PRO A 90 -38.38 25.73 11.34
CA PRO A 90 -38.66 27.06 11.88
C PRO A 90 -40.05 27.61 11.50
N ASP A 91 -40.59 27.22 10.34
CA ASP A 91 -41.93 27.59 9.87
C ASP A 91 -43.07 26.77 10.52
N GLY A 92 -42.75 25.84 11.42
CA GLY A 92 -43.69 24.95 12.10
C GLY A 92 -44.10 23.72 11.31
N THR A 93 -43.62 23.54 10.07
CA THR A 93 -43.84 22.31 9.32
C THR A 93 -43.00 21.17 9.88
N THR A 94 -43.51 19.94 9.79
CA THR A 94 -42.80 18.76 10.28
C THR A 94 -42.39 17.82 9.15
N GLN A 95 -41.29 17.11 9.37
CA GLN A 95 -40.79 16.04 8.51
C GLN A 95 -40.38 14.87 9.40
N THR A 96 -40.66 13.65 8.96
CA THR A 96 -40.17 12.44 9.63
C THR A 96 -38.98 11.89 8.85
N LEU A 97 -37.89 11.62 9.56
CA LEU A 97 -36.72 10.91 9.07
C LEU A 97 -36.76 9.45 9.54
N GLY A 98 -36.17 8.55 8.77
CA GLY A 98 -36.16 7.10 9.04
C GLY A 98 -37.19 6.33 8.20
N PRO A 99 -37.42 5.04 8.49
CA PRO A 99 -36.88 4.28 9.63
C PRO A 99 -35.36 4.08 9.57
N TYR A 100 -34.71 3.99 10.73
CA TYR A 100 -33.27 3.76 10.89
C TYR A 100 -32.99 2.54 11.77
N THR A 101 -31.81 1.95 11.57
CA THR A 101 -31.29 0.84 12.37
C THR A 101 -30.02 1.24 13.09
N THR A 102 -29.89 0.90 14.38
CA THR A 102 -28.67 1.17 15.18
C THR A 102 -27.54 0.20 14.84
N ASP A 103 -26.31 0.54 15.22
CA ASP A 103 -25.27 -0.47 15.43
C ASP A 103 -25.49 -1.21 16.77
N ALA A 104 -24.59 -2.14 17.10
CA ALA A 104 -24.72 -2.95 18.30
C ALA A 104 -24.47 -2.22 19.63
N THR A 105 -23.93 -0.99 19.59
CA THR A 105 -23.80 -0.15 20.79
C THR A 105 -25.12 0.47 21.22
N GLY A 106 -26.13 0.44 20.34
CA GLY A 106 -27.46 1.02 20.55
C GLY A 106 -27.65 2.40 19.91
N GLY A 107 -26.62 2.94 19.22
CA GLY A 107 -26.66 4.21 18.50
C GLY A 107 -26.40 4.08 17.00
N THR A 108 -26.70 5.12 16.23
CA THR A 108 -26.31 5.28 14.82
C THR A 108 -26.22 6.76 14.43
N GLY A 109 -25.50 7.03 13.35
CA GLY A 109 -25.36 8.34 12.74
C GLY A 109 -26.26 8.50 11.52
N VAL A 110 -26.99 9.62 11.44
CA VAL A 110 -27.85 9.96 10.30
C VAL A 110 -27.52 11.38 9.83
N VAL A 111 -27.31 11.56 8.54
CA VAL A 111 -27.08 12.89 7.95
C VAL A 111 -28.41 13.58 7.68
N TYR A 112 -28.51 14.85 8.09
CA TYR A 112 -29.61 15.75 7.76
C TYR A 112 -29.05 17.07 7.20
N VAL A 113 -29.76 17.70 6.26
CA VAL A 113 -29.35 18.99 5.68
C VAL A 113 -30.49 20.00 5.91
N PRO A 114 -30.38 20.93 6.90
CA PRO A 114 -31.39 21.94 7.13
C PRO A 114 -31.34 23.02 6.04
N THR A 115 -32.49 23.30 5.44
CA THR A 115 -32.61 24.23 4.28
C THR A 115 -33.18 25.61 4.64
N GLN A 116 -33.35 25.93 5.94
CA GLN A 116 -33.87 27.21 6.42
C GLN A 116 -33.05 27.66 7.62
N VAL A 117 -32.82 28.97 7.75
CA VAL A 117 -32.23 29.55 8.97
C VAL A 117 -33.28 29.60 10.08
N GLY A 118 -32.88 29.27 11.30
CA GLY A 118 -33.75 29.27 12.48
C GLY A 118 -33.54 28.05 13.38
N THR A 119 -34.39 27.92 14.39
CA THR A 119 -34.34 26.80 15.34
C THR A 119 -35.24 25.66 14.86
N TYR A 120 -34.66 24.48 14.67
CA TYR A 120 -35.37 23.25 14.41
C TYR A 120 -35.58 22.48 15.72
N GLY A 121 -36.73 21.84 15.88
CA GLY A 121 -36.98 20.87 16.95
C GLY A 121 -36.76 19.45 16.44
N LEU A 122 -35.82 18.72 17.02
CA LEU A 122 -35.50 17.33 16.66
C LEU A 122 -35.93 16.39 17.79
N GLN A 123 -36.79 15.42 17.51
CA GLN A 123 -37.22 14.41 18.49
C GLN A 123 -37.07 13.01 17.92
N MET A 124 -36.33 12.15 18.60
CA MET A 124 -36.17 10.75 18.23
C MET A 124 -37.26 9.91 18.89
N HIS A 125 -37.76 8.91 18.14
CA HIS A 125 -38.79 7.98 18.56
C HIS A 125 -38.27 6.54 18.45
N PHE A 126 -38.32 5.82 19.57
CA PHE A 126 -37.99 4.40 19.65
C PHE A 126 -39.30 3.57 19.75
N PRO A 127 -39.55 2.63 18.82
CA PRO A 127 -40.71 1.75 18.90
C PRO A 127 -40.49 0.61 19.91
N GLU A 128 -41.58 0.02 20.42
CA GLU A 128 -41.48 -1.16 21.31
C GLU A 128 -40.84 -2.32 20.53
N GLN A 129 -39.78 -2.90 21.08
CA GLN A 129 -38.99 -3.96 20.43
C GLN A 129 -38.62 -5.06 21.42
N VAL A 130 -38.25 -6.23 20.92
CA VAL A 130 -37.85 -7.38 21.75
C VAL A 130 -36.35 -7.63 21.58
N VAL A 131 -35.64 -7.80 22.69
CA VAL A 131 -34.22 -8.19 22.68
C VAL A 131 -34.06 -9.53 21.98
N VAL A 132 -33.18 -9.57 20.98
CA VAL A 132 -32.77 -10.79 20.27
C VAL A 132 -31.41 -11.24 20.77
N GLY A 133 -31.36 -12.40 21.39
CA GLY A 133 -30.16 -12.98 22.01
C GLY A 133 -29.85 -12.37 23.38
N ASN A 134 -29.24 -13.15 24.26
CA ASN A 134 -28.83 -12.65 25.57
C ASN A 134 -27.76 -11.57 25.42
N THR A 135 -27.97 -10.41 26.03
CA THR A 135 -26.89 -9.45 26.29
C THR A 135 -26.29 -9.71 27.67
N PHE A 136 -25.17 -9.05 27.99
CA PHE A 136 -24.57 -9.17 29.32
C PHE A 136 -25.53 -8.71 30.45
N TRP A 137 -26.48 -7.82 30.14
CA TRP A 137 -27.33 -7.16 31.12
C TRP A 137 -28.81 -7.53 31.00
N MET A 138 -29.23 -8.16 29.90
CA MET A 138 -30.64 -8.40 29.58
C MET A 138 -30.82 -9.78 28.91
N PRO A 139 -31.79 -10.60 29.37
CA PRO A 139 -32.08 -11.88 28.74
C PRO A 139 -32.82 -11.69 27.41
N ASP A 140 -32.63 -12.68 26.52
CA ASP A 140 -33.40 -12.84 25.29
C ASP A 140 -34.91 -12.82 25.56
N GLY A 141 -35.68 -12.16 24.69
CA GLY A 141 -37.13 -11.99 24.84
C GLY A 141 -37.57 -10.85 25.77
N THR A 142 -36.65 -10.05 26.32
CA THR A 142 -36.99 -8.83 27.07
C THR A 142 -37.65 -7.80 26.16
N ILE A 143 -38.82 -7.26 26.56
CA ILE A 143 -39.52 -6.19 25.86
C ILE A 143 -38.93 -4.83 26.26
N MET A 144 -38.43 -4.12 25.27
CA MET A 144 -37.97 -2.73 25.32
C MET A 144 -39.14 -1.82 25.00
N GLU A 145 -39.60 -1.05 25.98
CA GLU A 145 -40.81 -0.24 25.83
C GLU A 145 -40.62 0.92 24.83
N ALA A 146 -41.67 1.27 24.08
CA ALA A 146 -41.63 2.44 23.19
C ALA A 146 -41.48 3.73 24.01
N SER A 147 -40.66 4.66 23.54
CA SER A 147 -40.48 5.96 24.18
C SER A 147 -39.89 7.01 23.22
N ASN A 148 -39.80 8.26 23.67
CA ASN A 148 -39.29 9.37 22.89
C ASN A 148 -38.13 10.04 23.61
N SER A 149 -37.16 10.56 22.86
CA SER A 149 -36.16 11.47 23.41
C SER A 149 -36.80 12.79 23.84
N GLU A 150 -36.04 13.59 24.61
CA GLU A 150 -36.31 15.02 24.69
C GLU A 150 -36.17 15.68 23.31
N VAL A 151 -36.80 16.85 23.13
CA VAL A 151 -36.66 17.65 21.90
C VAL A 151 -35.32 18.37 21.95
N LEU A 152 -34.42 18.07 21.03
CA LEU A 152 -33.18 18.78 20.82
C LEU A 152 -33.41 19.98 19.90
N GLU A 153 -33.00 21.16 20.33
CA GLU A 153 -32.98 22.36 19.48
C GLU A 153 -31.71 22.37 18.62
N LEU A 154 -31.88 22.35 17.30
CA LEU A 154 -30.80 22.58 16.33
C LEU A 154 -30.88 24.02 15.84
N VAL A 155 -29.83 24.81 16.11
CA VAL A 155 -29.73 26.19 15.65
C VAL A 155 -29.06 26.23 14.29
N VAL A 156 -29.79 26.71 13.28
CA VAL A 156 -29.30 26.86 11.91
C VAL A 156 -29.08 28.33 11.60
N GLN A 157 -27.90 28.67 11.10
CA GLN A 157 -27.44 30.04 10.86
C GLN A 157 -26.85 30.22 9.45
N GLU A 158 -26.70 31.47 9.02
CA GLU A 158 -26.07 31.82 7.73
C GLU A 158 -24.54 31.63 7.76
N ASP A 159 -23.91 31.99 8.88
CA ASP A 159 -22.46 31.97 9.01
C ASP A 159 -21.94 30.54 9.24
N PRO A 160 -20.84 30.13 8.56
CA PRO A 160 -20.22 28.85 8.79
C PRO A 160 -19.68 28.74 10.21
N VAL A 161 -19.77 27.53 10.78
CA VAL A 161 -19.17 27.23 12.08
C VAL A 161 -17.67 27.00 11.89
N PRO A 162 -16.80 27.53 12.78
CA PRO A 162 -15.38 27.24 12.71
C PRO A 162 -15.10 25.74 12.78
N ILE A 163 -14.41 25.21 11.78
CA ILE A 163 -13.82 23.87 11.80
C ILE A 163 -12.37 23.95 12.26
N TYR A 164 -11.83 22.85 12.77
CA TYR A 164 -10.41 22.78 13.12
C TYR A 164 -9.58 23.05 11.85
N PRO A 165 -8.71 24.08 11.84
CA PRO A 165 -7.95 24.41 10.64
C PRO A 165 -6.89 23.33 10.37
N GLY A 166 -6.68 23.01 9.10
CA GLY A 166 -5.58 22.13 8.69
C GLY A 166 -4.21 22.68 9.10
N VAL A 167 -3.26 21.79 9.37
CA VAL A 167 -1.90 22.17 9.75
C VAL A 167 -1.08 22.39 8.47
N PRO A 168 -0.48 23.57 8.25
CA PRO A 168 0.30 23.82 7.04
C PRO A 168 1.49 22.86 6.96
N LEU A 169 1.91 22.53 5.74
CA LEU A 169 3.15 21.79 5.49
C LEU A 169 4.36 22.51 6.14
N PRO A 170 5.38 21.76 6.58
CA PRO A 170 6.52 22.34 7.25
C PRO A 170 7.31 23.25 6.29
N SER A 171 7.62 24.47 6.75
CA SER A 171 8.52 25.39 6.04
C SER A 171 9.99 25.22 6.45
N GLU A 172 10.25 24.39 7.45
CA GLU A 172 11.58 24.10 7.99
C GLU A 172 11.82 22.58 8.05
N PHE A 173 12.99 22.18 8.53
CA PHE A 173 13.33 20.78 8.70
C PHE A 173 12.32 20.06 9.59
N TRP A 174 11.84 18.90 9.15
CA TRP A 174 10.90 18.07 9.87
C TRP A 174 11.40 16.64 9.99
N SER A 175 10.91 15.92 11.00
CA SER A 175 11.24 14.52 11.27
C SER A 175 10.02 13.75 11.76
N ARG A 176 10.16 12.44 11.87
CA ARG A 176 9.15 11.55 12.46
C ARG A 176 9.37 11.37 13.98
N PRO A 177 8.34 10.98 14.75
CA PRO A 177 6.95 10.76 14.33
C PRO A 177 6.27 12.08 13.94
N VAL A 178 5.43 12.02 12.90
CA VAL A 178 4.49 13.11 12.57
C VAL A 178 3.30 12.99 13.51
N ASP A 179 2.88 14.10 14.12
CA ASP A 179 1.69 14.11 14.98
C ASP A 179 0.46 13.69 14.15
N ALA A 180 -0.34 12.75 14.67
CA ALA A 180 -1.48 12.20 13.94
C ALA A 180 -2.60 13.22 13.67
N GLN A 181 -2.51 14.43 14.23
CA GLN A 181 -3.40 15.55 13.92
C GLN A 181 -2.98 16.30 12.63
N PHE A 182 -1.77 16.07 12.11
CA PHE A 182 -1.21 16.80 10.96
C PHE A 182 -1.55 16.08 9.65
N TRP A 183 -2.84 15.93 9.35
CA TRP A 183 -3.33 15.12 8.23
C TRP A 183 -2.79 15.55 6.88
N GLU A 184 -2.59 16.85 6.70
CA GLU A 184 -2.06 17.47 5.48
C GLU A 184 -0.63 17.02 5.15
N TRP A 185 0.14 16.59 6.17
CA TRP A 185 1.52 16.13 5.99
C TRP A 185 1.61 14.75 5.35
N SER A 186 0.49 14.05 5.18
CA SER A 186 0.44 12.78 4.45
C SER A 186 1.06 12.86 3.06
N ASN A 187 0.97 14.00 2.38
CA ASN A 187 1.50 14.25 1.03
C ASN A 187 3.04 14.32 0.93
N ILE A 188 3.75 14.44 2.05
CA ILE A 188 5.24 14.45 2.08
C ILE A 188 5.80 13.27 2.87
N ALA A 189 4.94 12.42 3.42
CA ALA A 189 5.23 11.33 4.33
C ALA A 189 5.19 9.96 3.62
N GLY A 190 5.60 9.93 2.35
CA GLY A 190 5.60 8.77 1.47
C GLY A 190 6.49 7.63 1.95
N ASN A 191 6.20 6.43 1.46
CA ASN A 191 6.88 5.19 1.84
C ASN A 191 7.20 4.38 0.58
N TRP A 192 8.20 3.51 0.69
CA TRP A 192 8.60 2.58 -0.36
C TRP A 192 8.47 1.14 0.15
N GLN A 193 7.29 0.56 0.02
CA GLN A 193 6.99 -0.82 0.48
C GLN A 193 7.59 -1.87 -0.46
N THR A 194 7.57 -1.58 -1.75
CA THR A 194 8.18 -2.35 -2.84
C THR A 194 8.30 -1.44 -4.05
N ILE A 195 8.92 -1.91 -5.13
CA ILE A 195 9.03 -1.14 -6.37
C ILE A 195 7.63 -1.02 -7.01
N PRO A 196 7.09 0.20 -7.21
CA PRO A 196 5.81 0.39 -7.87
C PRO A 196 5.87 -0.09 -9.33
N LYS A 197 4.80 -0.73 -9.83
CA LYS A 197 4.76 -1.30 -11.19
C LYS A 197 5.08 -0.28 -12.30
N ASN A 198 4.61 0.96 -12.12
CA ASN A 198 4.88 2.07 -13.05
C ASN A 198 5.95 3.04 -12.54
N ARG A 199 6.73 2.66 -11.53
CA ARG A 199 7.77 3.50 -10.93
C ARG A 199 7.24 4.79 -10.29
N PHE A 200 5.92 4.98 -10.23
CA PHE A 200 5.27 6.14 -9.61
C PHE A 200 5.21 5.99 -8.08
N ALA A 201 5.75 6.96 -7.36
CA ALA A 201 5.90 6.94 -5.90
C ALA A 201 5.21 8.16 -5.27
N PRO A 202 3.88 8.13 -5.07
CA PRO A 202 3.11 9.27 -4.56
C PRO A 202 3.51 9.64 -3.12
N TYR A 203 2.99 10.77 -2.64
CA TYR A 203 3.16 11.26 -1.27
C TYR A 203 4.60 11.69 -0.94
N ASN A 204 5.34 12.15 -1.94
CA ASN A 204 6.67 12.72 -1.79
C ASN A 204 6.71 14.13 -2.37
N ASP A 205 5.69 14.95 -2.10
CA ASP A 205 5.47 16.30 -2.67
C ASP A 205 6.51 17.35 -2.23
N ASP A 206 7.62 16.91 -1.64
CA ASP A 206 8.81 17.71 -1.35
C ASP A 206 10.10 17.06 -1.87
N ALA A 207 9.99 16.31 -2.98
CA ALA A 207 11.09 15.51 -3.51
C ALA A 207 12.31 16.38 -3.88
N PRO A 208 13.54 15.82 -3.88
CA PRO A 208 14.74 16.64 -3.92
C PRO A 208 14.88 17.48 -5.20
N ASN A 209 14.98 18.81 -5.02
CA ASN A 209 15.28 19.80 -6.07
C ASN A 209 16.79 20.03 -6.26
N THR A 210 17.64 19.39 -5.47
CA THR A 210 19.09 19.41 -5.60
C THR A 210 19.65 18.05 -5.21
N ALA A 211 20.88 17.76 -5.63
CA ALA A 211 21.63 16.58 -5.21
C ALA A 211 22.26 16.73 -3.80
N HIS A 212 21.55 17.34 -2.85
CA HIS A 212 22.06 17.55 -1.49
C HIS A 212 22.16 16.22 -0.73
N ILE A 213 23.38 15.72 -0.57
CA ILE A 213 23.68 14.49 0.16
C ILE A 213 23.50 14.76 1.67
N LEU A 214 22.63 13.99 2.31
CA LEU A 214 22.40 14.03 3.75
C LEU A 214 23.46 13.22 4.51
N TRP A 215 23.75 12.02 4.03
CA TRP A 215 24.77 11.13 4.59
C TRP A 215 25.15 10.05 3.58
N THR A 216 26.27 9.36 3.86
CA THR A 216 26.75 8.21 3.08
C THR A 216 27.16 7.09 4.04
N LYS A 217 26.88 5.83 3.68
CA LYS A 217 27.25 4.66 4.48
C LYS A 217 27.84 3.56 3.59
N PRO A 218 29.06 3.06 3.85
CA PRO A 218 29.59 1.91 3.14
C PRO A 218 28.74 0.66 3.33
N ILE A 219 28.48 -0.06 2.23
CA ILE A 219 27.88 -1.39 2.27
C ILE A 219 28.94 -2.48 2.07
N ASP A 220 30.03 -2.16 1.36
CA ASP A 220 31.18 -3.04 1.19
C ASP A 220 32.47 -2.22 0.94
N ILE A 221 33.59 -2.91 0.71
CA ILE A 221 34.85 -2.33 0.24
C ILE A 221 34.64 -1.86 -1.21
N GLY A 222 34.81 -0.56 -1.46
CA GLY A 222 34.62 0.05 -2.77
C GLY A 222 35.76 0.93 -3.24
N GLY A 223 35.59 1.51 -4.43
CA GLY A 223 36.55 2.40 -5.06
C GLY A 223 37.62 1.67 -5.86
N LEU A 224 38.68 2.40 -6.21
CA LEU A 224 39.84 1.86 -6.94
C LEU A 224 40.64 0.91 -6.04
N VAL A 225 41.12 -0.21 -6.60
CA VAL A 225 41.89 -1.19 -5.81
C VAL A 225 43.19 -0.57 -5.27
N GLY A 226 43.96 0.06 -6.14
CA GLY A 226 45.30 0.54 -5.81
C GLY A 226 46.28 0.38 -6.97
N GLY A 227 47.50 0.87 -6.78
CA GLY A 227 48.53 0.89 -7.82
C GLY A 227 48.93 -0.50 -8.35
N GLU A 228 48.70 -1.55 -7.58
CA GLU A 228 48.97 -2.94 -7.92
C GLU A 228 48.09 -3.48 -9.06
N LEU A 229 46.87 -2.97 -9.22
CA LEU A 229 45.95 -3.33 -10.31
C LEU A 229 45.63 -2.15 -11.23
N GLY A 230 46.31 -1.02 -11.07
CA GLY A 230 46.16 0.14 -11.95
C GLY A 230 44.76 0.76 -11.87
N ASN A 231 43.97 0.61 -12.93
CA ASN A 231 42.65 1.22 -13.09
C ASN A 231 41.46 0.28 -12.79
N GLN A 232 41.73 -0.90 -12.20
CA GLN A 232 40.67 -1.82 -11.79
C GLN A 232 40.01 -1.34 -10.49
N ALA A 233 38.69 -1.47 -10.41
CA ALA A 233 37.90 -1.13 -9.24
C ALA A 233 37.64 -2.36 -8.38
N MET A 234 37.16 -2.13 -7.16
CA MET A 234 36.58 -3.18 -6.32
C MET A 234 35.29 -3.71 -6.96
N GLU A 235 34.86 -4.90 -6.51
CA GLU A 235 33.55 -5.50 -6.78
C GLU A 235 32.42 -4.46 -6.68
N CYS A 236 31.52 -4.43 -7.67
CA CYS A 236 30.59 -3.33 -7.84
C CYS A 236 29.11 -3.65 -7.56
N GLY A 237 28.80 -4.89 -7.19
CA GLY A 237 27.44 -5.38 -6.99
C GLY A 237 26.71 -5.75 -8.29
N ASP A 238 27.45 -5.88 -9.39
CA ASP A 238 27.00 -6.30 -10.73
C ASP A 238 28.11 -7.14 -11.40
N ALA A 239 27.81 -8.07 -12.31
CA ALA A 239 26.48 -8.61 -12.63
C ALA A 239 26.14 -9.80 -11.73
N TYR A 240 24.87 -9.96 -11.37
CA TYR A 240 24.38 -11.11 -10.57
C TYR A 240 24.88 -11.18 -9.10
N GLU A 241 25.52 -10.13 -8.59
CA GLU A 241 26.13 -10.03 -7.24
C GLU A 241 25.48 -8.90 -6.41
N GLY A 242 24.17 -8.68 -6.57
CA GLY A 242 23.48 -7.49 -6.11
C GLY A 242 23.59 -7.20 -4.61
N LYS A 243 23.87 -5.95 -4.20
CA LYS A 243 24.12 -5.58 -2.79
C LYS A 243 23.05 -4.73 -2.09
N PHE A 244 22.16 -4.07 -2.83
CA PHE A 244 21.11 -3.17 -2.32
C PHE A 244 19.71 -3.55 -2.87
N TYR A 245 19.48 -4.85 -3.03
CA TYR A 245 18.21 -5.42 -3.49
C TYR A 245 17.15 -5.35 -2.37
N ASP A 246 15.87 -5.31 -2.77
CA ASP A 246 14.70 -5.31 -1.90
C ASP A 246 14.73 -4.26 -0.77
N ALA A 247 15.32 -3.09 -1.05
CA ALA A 247 15.33 -1.99 -0.10
C ALA A 247 13.92 -1.39 0.09
N VAL A 248 13.60 -1.07 1.35
CA VAL A 248 12.28 -0.61 1.80
C VAL A 248 12.44 0.67 2.61
N ILE A 249 11.52 1.63 2.46
CA ILE A 249 11.41 2.79 3.34
C ILE A 249 10.04 2.77 3.99
N LEU A 250 9.97 2.56 5.31
CA LEU A 250 8.74 2.70 6.09
C LEU A 250 8.97 3.73 7.19
N ASN A 251 8.05 4.69 7.31
CA ASN A 251 8.00 5.64 8.41
C ASN A 251 9.37 6.30 8.68
N GLY A 252 10.02 6.81 7.63
CA GLY A 252 11.30 7.54 7.73
C GLY A 252 12.53 6.66 8.04
N VAL A 253 12.40 5.33 7.97
CA VAL A 253 13.50 4.38 8.19
C VAL A 253 13.76 3.60 6.90
N LEU A 254 15.03 3.55 6.50
CA LEU A 254 15.53 2.71 5.42
C LEU A 254 15.88 1.32 5.96
N TYR A 255 15.34 0.29 5.32
CA TYR A 255 15.64 -1.11 5.57
C TYR A 255 16.29 -1.71 4.33
N TYR A 256 17.42 -2.39 4.50
CA TYR A 256 18.10 -3.06 3.39
C TYR A 256 18.81 -4.35 3.84
N ASN A 257 19.02 -5.25 2.88
CA ASN A 257 19.79 -6.47 3.12
C ASN A 257 21.28 -6.16 3.24
N ARG A 258 21.91 -6.59 4.33
CA ARG A 258 23.34 -6.40 4.59
C ARG A 258 24.24 -7.15 3.62
N PHE A 259 23.81 -8.34 3.22
CA PHE A 259 24.59 -9.26 2.41
C PHE A 259 24.04 -9.35 0.99
N GLY A 260 24.95 -9.51 0.04
CA GLY A 260 24.61 -9.61 -1.37
C GLY A 260 23.73 -10.81 -1.72
N TYR A 261 23.07 -10.69 -2.85
CA TYR A 261 22.18 -11.68 -3.44
C TYR A 261 22.78 -12.24 -4.73
N SER A 262 22.77 -13.55 -4.87
CA SER A 262 23.12 -14.24 -6.10
C SER A 262 21.84 -14.66 -6.83
N LEU A 263 21.66 -14.27 -8.09
CA LEU A 263 20.44 -14.63 -8.83
C LEU A 263 20.21 -16.14 -8.98
N PHE A 264 21.28 -16.93 -8.99
CA PHE A 264 21.21 -18.38 -9.21
C PHE A 264 21.11 -19.16 -7.90
N ASN A 265 21.48 -18.56 -6.77
CA ASN A 265 21.59 -19.24 -5.48
C ASN A 265 20.76 -18.57 -4.37
N GLY A 266 20.06 -17.48 -4.66
CA GLY A 266 19.34 -16.67 -3.67
C GLY A 266 20.27 -15.77 -2.86
N PRO A 267 19.80 -15.25 -1.71
CA PRO A 267 20.67 -14.61 -0.72
C PRO A 267 21.86 -15.53 -0.48
N SER A 268 23.09 -15.01 -0.48
CA SER A 268 24.28 -15.87 -0.39
C SER A 268 24.05 -16.93 0.70
N GLY A 269 23.92 -18.21 0.29
CA GLY A 269 23.15 -19.25 1.00
C GLY A 269 23.64 -19.68 2.40
N TRP A 270 24.43 -18.83 3.04
CA TRP A 270 25.07 -19.00 4.33
C TRP A 270 24.77 -17.85 5.32
N GLN A 271 24.39 -16.65 4.86
CA GLN A 271 24.18 -15.47 5.73
C GLN A 271 23.14 -14.50 5.15
N GLY A 272 22.08 -14.25 5.92
CA GLY A 272 21.12 -13.16 5.68
C GLY A 272 21.25 -12.10 6.77
N GLY A 273 20.80 -10.89 6.50
CA GLY A 273 20.62 -9.90 7.57
C GLY A 273 20.01 -8.60 7.09
N VAL A 274 19.18 -8.00 7.91
CA VAL A 274 18.48 -6.74 7.62
C VAL A 274 19.04 -5.64 8.50
N VAL A 275 19.38 -4.51 7.91
CA VAL A 275 19.83 -3.30 8.60
C VAL A 275 18.72 -2.27 8.56
N ALA A 276 18.40 -1.65 9.69
CA ALA A 276 17.54 -0.48 9.77
C ALA A 276 18.38 0.78 10.01
N VAL A 277 18.13 1.81 9.23
CA VAL A 277 18.86 3.08 9.26
C VAL A 277 17.86 4.24 9.24
N ASP A 278 18.02 5.21 10.13
CA ASP A 278 17.26 6.46 10.04
C ASP A 278 17.57 7.15 8.71
N LEU A 279 16.55 7.37 7.88
CA LEU A 279 16.72 7.85 6.52
C LEU A 279 17.30 9.27 6.46
N ARG A 280 17.10 10.10 7.50
CA ARG A 280 17.58 11.49 7.56
C ARG A 280 19.00 11.59 8.09
N THR A 281 19.38 10.74 9.03
CA THR A 281 20.65 10.88 9.76
C THR A 281 21.71 9.87 9.36
N GLY A 282 21.31 8.71 8.85
CA GLY A 282 22.21 7.60 8.57
C GLY A 282 22.58 6.77 9.79
N GLU A 283 21.96 7.04 10.94
CA GLU A 283 22.15 6.27 12.17
C GLU A 283 21.58 4.86 12.01
N GLU A 284 22.40 3.86 12.30
CA GLU A 284 21.92 2.48 12.39
C GLU A 284 21.07 2.31 13.65
N LEU A 285 19.80 1.94 13.47
CA LEU A 285 18.86 1.74 14.56
C LEU A 285 18.97 0.32 15.11
N TRP A 286 19.04 -0.66 14.22
CA TRP A 286 19.24 -2.07 14.57
C TRP A 286 19.77 -2.88 13.39
N PHE A 287 20.30 -4.06 13.71
CA PHE A 287 20.66 -5.09 12.74
C PHE A 287 20.08 -6.43 13.18
N ARG A 288 19.38 -7.11 12.26
CA ARG A 288 18.86 -8.45 12.46
C ARG A 288 19.63 -9.45 11.61
N ASN A 289 20.28 -10.41 12.26
CA ASN A 289 21.02 -11.46 11.57
C ASN A 289 20.12 -12.64 11.18
N ASN A 290 20.49 -13.39 10.15
CA ASN A 290 19.77 -14.56 9.64
C ASN A 290 18.32 -14.26 9.21
N THR A 291 18.10 -13.11 8.60
CA THR A 291 16.79 -12.72 8.04
C THR A 291 17.00 -12.03 6.70
N VAL A 292 16.12 -12.27 5.75
CA VAL A 292 16.15 -11.63 4.42
C VAL A 292 14.93 -10.74 4.28
N LEU A 293 15.17 -9.49 3.89
CA LEU A 293 14.10 -8.55 3.55
C LEU A 293 13.67 -8.78 2.10
N ASN A 294 12.37 -8.87 1.88
CA ASN A 294 11.77 -9.00 0.55
C ASN A 294 10.83 -7.85 0.19
N LEU A 295 10.04 -7.38 1.16
CA LEU A 295 9.12 -6.25 0.99
C LEU A 295 8.66 -5.68 2.35
N GLY A 296 8.09 -4.49 2.31
CA GLY A 296 7.44 -3.83 3.44
C GLY A 296 5.92 -3.80 3.31
N GLN A 297 5.23 -3.44 4.39
CA GLN A 297 3.78 -3.24 4.38
C GLN A 297 3.37 -2.18 5.43
N LEU A 298 2.41 -1.30 5.08
CA LEU A 298 1.72 -0.41 6.02
C LEU A 298 0.22 -0.67 5.99
N TYR A 299 -0.20 -1.73 6.67
CA TYR A 299 -1.55 -2.27 6.59
C TYR A 299 -2.53 -1.56 7.53
N TYR A 300 -3.52 -0.86 6.97
CA TYR A 300 -4.60 -0.24 7.74
C TYR A 300 -5.71 -1.24 8.01
N TRP A 301 -5.99 -1.49 9.29
CA TRP A 301 -7.11 -2.30 9.74
C TRP A 301 -8.24 -1.40 10.20
N SER A 302 -9.45 -1.65 9.73
CA SER A 302 -10.65 -0.94 10.15
C SER A 302 -11.79 -1.93 10.37
N SER A 303 -12.22 -2.07 11.61
CA SER A 303 -13.29 -3.00 12.02
C SER A 303 -14.06 -2.44 13.22
N TYR A 304 -15.17 -3.06 13.58
CA TYR A 304 -16.04 -2.61 14.67
C TYR A 304 -15.34 -2.40 16.03
N ASN A 305 -14.17 -3.01 16.28
CA ASN A 305 -13.45 -2.91 17.56
C ASN A 305 -12.12 -2.15 17.47
N TYR A 306 -11.55 -1.97 16.28
CA TYR A 306 -10.20 -1.42 16.17
C TYR A 306 -9.96 -0.79 14.80
N HIS A 307 -9.31 0.36 14.83
CA HIS A 307 -8.89 1.12 13.66
C HIS A 307 -7.43 1.53 13.84
N GLY A 308 -6.54 1.13 12.94
CA GLY A 308 -5.12 1.47 13.04
C GLY A 308 -4.24 0.84 11.96
N THR A 309 -3.08 1.45 11.72
CA THR A 309 -2.10 0.98 10.74
C THR A 309 -1.01 0.18 11.41
N PHE A 310 -0.70 -0.99 10.85
CA PHE A 310 0.33 -1.92 11.29
C PHE A 310 1.45 -2.00 10.24
N ALA A 311 2.68 -1.84 10.69
CA ALA A 311 3.85 -1.89 9.82
C ALA A 311 4.51 -3.26 9.90
N TYR A 312 4.93 -3.81 8.75
CA TYR A 312 5.59 -5.11 8.66
C TYR A 312 6.76 -5.07 7.69
N LEU A 313 7.87 -5.72 8.06
CA LEU A 313 8.88 -6.21 7.11
C LEU A 313 8.62 -7.69 6.86
N TRP A 314 8.67 -8.10 5.61
CA TRP A 314 8.36 -9.46 5.20
C TRP A 314 9.62 -10.18 4.72
N GLU A 315 9.83 -11.38 5.28
CA GLU A 315 10.75 -12.38 4.76
C GLU A 315 9.96 -13.51 4.12
N VAL A 316 10.39 -13.95 2.93
CA VAL A 316 9.73 -14.98 2.15
C VAL A 316 10.64 -16.21 2.00
N LEU A 317 10.25 -17.30 2.66
CA LEU A 317 10.95 -18.60 2.63
C LEU A 317 10.06 -19.65 1.95
N GLY A 318 10.14 -19.72 0.62
CA GLY A 318 9.26 -20.57 -0.18
C GLY A 318 7.79 -20.14 -0.02
N SER A 319 6.95 -21.01 0.53
CA SER A 319 5.54 -20.71 0.83
C SER A 319 5.32 -20.22 2.27
N THR A 320 6.38 -19.94 3.03
CA THR A 320 6.30 -19.43 4.40
C THR A 320 6.73 -17.98 4.43
N TRP A 321 5.86 -17.10 4.91
CA TRP A 321 6.13 -15.67 5.02
C TRP A 321 6.20 -15.28 6.50
N ASN A 322 7.29 -14.64 6.91
CA ASN A 322 7.48 -14.16 8.28
C ASN A 322 7.34 -12.63 8.32
N ALA A 323 6.47 -12.14 9.19
CA ALA A 323 6.32 -10.71 9.46
C ALA A 323 7.20 -10.31 10.64
N TYR A 324 7.95 -9.22 10.46
CA TYR A 324 8.79 -8.61 11.49
C TYR A 324 8.35 -7.18 11.76
N ASP A 325 8.48 -6.75 13.01
CA ASP A 325 8.25 -5.38 13.45
C ASP A 325 9.36 -4.47 12.91
N PRO A 326 9.05 -3.45 12.09
CA PRO A 326 10.07 -2.52 11.60
C PRO A 326 10.73 -1.69 12.72
N PHE A 327 10.09 -1.52 13.87
CA PHE A 327 10.63 -0.73 14.98
C PHE A 327 11.71 -1.50 15.78
N THR A 328 11.46 -2.77 16.09
CA THR A 328 12.37 -3.60 16.90
C THR A 328 13.18 -4.61 16.10
N GLY A 329 12.75 -4.91 14.87
CA GLY A 329 13.23 -6.04 14.09
C GLY A 329 12.70 -7.39 14.57
N GLU A 330 11.82 -7.46 15.58
CA GLU A 330 11.39 -8.75 16.15
C GLU A 330 10.29 -9.42 15.33
N TRP A 331 10.27 -10.76 15.39
CA TRP A 331 9.24 -11.55 14.73
C TRP A 331 7.86 -11.28 15.37
N ILE A 332 6.83 -11.11 14.54
CA ILE A 332 5.45 -10.91 14.98
C ILE A 332 4.60 -12.15 14.72
N TYR A 333 4.56 -12.62 13.47
CA TYR A 333 3.76 -13.78 13.07
C TYR A 333 4.26 -14.39 11.76
N THR A 334 3.75 -15.59 11.44
CA THR A 334 4.06 -16.33 10.22
C THR A 334 2.78 -16.69 9.47
N MET A 335 2.80 -16.56 8.15
CA MET A 335 1.84 -17.19 7.24
C MET A 335 2.49 -18.43 6.60
N THR A 336 1.81 -19.58 6.64
CA THR A 336 2.24 -20.82 5.98
C THR A 336 1.41 -21.10 4.74
N ASN A 337 1.96 -21.84 3.78
CA ASN A 337 1.27 -22.20 2.53
C ASN A 337 0.79 -20.99 1.71
N VAL A 338 1.51 -19.88 1.77
CA VAL A 338 1.24 -18.73 0.90
C VAL A 338 1.32 -19.18 -0.56
N PRO A 339 0.29 -18.92 -1.39
CA PRO A 339 0.26 -19.38 -2.76
C PRO A 339 1.51 -18.96 -3.55
N ALA A 340 2.11 -19.90 -4.28
CA ALA A 340 3.35 -19.65 -5.03
C ALA A 340 3.22 -18.56 -6.11
N THR A 341 1.99 -18.22 -6.51
CA THR A 341 1.70 -17.14 -7.46
C THR A 341 1.87 -15.75 -6.86
N VAL A 342 1.97 -15.63 -5.52
CA VAL A 342 2.13 -14.37 -4.79
C VAL A 342 3.58 -13.88 -4.90
N THR A 343 4.55 -14.80 -4.93
CA THR A 343 5.98 -14.50 -5.03
C THR A 343 6.40 -14.18 -6.46
N GLY A 344 7.01 -13.01 -6.66
CA GLY A 344 7.68 -12.62 -7.90
C GLY A 344 9.10 -13.15 -8.00
N LEU A 345 9.72 -12.94 -9.16
CA LEU A 345 11.18 -13.06 -9.29
C LEU A 345 11.88 -12.08 -8.34
N TYR A 346 13.04 -12.46 -7.81
CA TYR A 346 13.84 -11.67 -6.87
C TYR A 346 13.21 -11.46 -5.49
N GLY A 347 12.24 -12.28 -5.08
CA GLY A 347 11.66 -12.18 -3.73
C GLY A 347 10.67 -11.02 -3.54
N GLY A 348 10.51 -10.14 -4.53
CA GLY A 348 9.49 -9.10 -4.56
C GLY A 348 8.08 -9.62 -4.91
N ILE A 349 7.14 -8.69 -5.07
CA ILE A 349 5.75 -8.99 -5.43
C ILE A 349 5.63 -9.28 -6.95
N GLY A 350 4.92 -10.35 -7.34
CA GLY A 350 4.79 -10.78 -8.74
C GLY A 350 3.72 -10.04 -9.55
N ALA A 351 3.66 -10.25 -10.87
CA ALA A 351 2.64 -9.67 -11.76
C ALA A 351 1.19 -9.89 -11.28
N ASN A 352 0.99 -11.02 -10.57
CA ASN A 352 -0.26 -11.49 -9.99
C ASN A 352 -0.68 -10.80 -8.69
N THR A 353 0.08 -9.81 -8.22
CA THR A 353 -0.15 -9.17 -6.92
C THR A 353 -0.36 -7.68 -7.02
N ALA A 354 -0.99 -7.11 -6.00
CA ALA A 354 -1.18 -5.67 -5.84
C ALA A 354 -1.34 -5.34 -4.34
N TYR A 355 -1.15 -4.08 -3.98
CA TYR A 355 -1.65 -3.59 -2.69
C TYR A 355 -3.10 -3.16 -2.83
N GLY A 356 -3.93 -3.54 -1.86
CA GLY A 356 -5.30 -3.10 -1.73
C GLY A 356 -5.43 -1.68 -1.19
N PRO A 357 -6.67 -1.14 -1.12
CA PRO A 357 -6.93 0.20 -0.62
C PRO A 357 -6.44 0.47 0.81
N ASN A 358 -6.35 -0.56 1.67
CA ASN A 358 -5.80 -0.43 3.01
C ASN A 358 -4.38 -1.02 3.12
N ASN A 359 -3.67 -1.15 1.99
CA ASN A 359 -2.38 -1.83 1.84
C ASN A 359 -2.39 -3.30 2.29
N GLU A 360 -3.51 -4.00 2.16
CA GLU A 360 -3.51 -5.46 2.12
C GLU A 360 -2.65 -5.94 0.94
N ILE A 361 -2.04 -7.11 1.05
CA ILE A 361 -1.40 -7.75 -0.10
C ILE A 361 -2.44 -8.65 -0.75
N PHE A 362 -2.77 -8.34 -2.01
CA PHE A 362 -3.65 -9.11 -2.85
C PHE A 362 -2.87 -10.00 -3.80
N ALA A 363 -3.40 -11.18 -4.09
CA ALA A 363 -2.89 -12.04 -5.14
C ALA A 363 -4.00 -12.74 -5.92
N CYS A 364 -3.85 -12.79 -7.24
CA CYS A 364 -4.72 -13.52 -8.15
C CYS A 364 -4.07 -14.86 -8.53
N MET A 365 -4.80 -15.96 -8.37
CA MET A 365 -4.41 -17.29 -8.80
C MET A 365 -5.24 -17.68 -10.01
N LEU A 366 -4.58 -17.88 -11.14
CA LEU A 366 -5.23 -18.23 -12.40
C LEU A 366 -4.91 -19.68 -12.79
N ASN A 367 -5.94 -20.41 -13.21
CA ASN A 367 -5.77 -21.68 -13.93
C ASN A 367 -6.66 -21.69 -15.18
N THR A 368 -6.05 -21.43 -16.34
CA THR A 368 -6.75 -21.40 -17.63
C THR A 368 -7.05 -22.79 -18.19
N ASN A 369 -6.41 -23.85 -17.69
CA ASN A 369 -6.73 -25.24 -18.07
C ASN A 369 -7.99 -25.74 -17.37
N GLU A 370 -8.16 -25.37 -16.10
CA GLU A 370 -9.33 -25.72 -15.29
C GLU A 370 -10.40 -24.62 -15.29
N ASN A 371 -10.13 -23.49 -15.95
CA ASN A 371 -11.03 -22.35 -16.11
C ASN A 371 -11.51 -21.78 -14.77
N TRP A 372 -10.57 -21.48 -13.87
CA TRP A 372 -10.88 -20.74 -12.63
C TRP A 372 -9.88 -19.61 -12.34
N LEU A 373 -10.38 -18.63 -11.58
CA LEU A 373 -9.63 -17.53 -10.98
C LEU A 373 -9.99 -17.47 -9.50
N ALA A 374 -8.98 -17.35 -8.64
CA ALA A 374 -9.18 -17.14 -7.21
C ALA A 374 -8.42 -15.91 -6.73
N PHE A 375 -8.94 -15.28 -5.69
CA PHE A 375 -8.37 -14.08 -5.09
C PHE A 375 -7.99 -14.34 -3.65
N TRP A 376 -6.79 -13.92 -3.31
CA TRP A 376 -6.19 -14.07 -1.99
C TRP A 376 -5.93 -12.69 -1.39
N ASN A 377 -6.31 -12.52 -0.13
CA ASN A 377 -6.11 -11.30 0.64
C ASN A 377 -5.37 -11.63 1.95
N SER A 378 -4.21 -10.98 2.15
CA SER A 378 -3.38 -11.17 3.34
C SER A 378 -4.09 -10.86 4.65
N SER A 379 -5.05 -9.92 4.67
CA SER A 379 -5.77 -9.52 5.88
C SER A 379 -6.52 -10.70 6.52
N ARG A 380 -7.29 -11.41 5.71
CA ARG A 380 -8.18 -12.51 6.11
C ARG A 380 -7.44 -13.73 6.66
N VAL A 381 -6.15 -13.86 6.33
CA VAL A 381 -5.29 -14.91 6.87
C VAL A 381 -5.23 -14.87 8.40
N VAL A 382 -5.21 -13.66 8.97
CA VAL A 382 -5.14 -13.47 10.43
C VAL A 382 -6.55 -13.30 11.00
N SER A 383 -7.34 -12.38 10.45
CA SER A 383 -8.70 -12.11 10.94
C SER A 383 -9.60 -11.50 9.85
N ASP A 384 -10.90 -11.76 9.97
CA ASP A 384 -11.94 -11.13 9.15
C ASP A 384 -12.60 -9.92 9.85
N ALA A 385 -12.44 -9.80 11.18
CA ALA A 385 -13.00 -8.69 11.96
C ALA A 385 -12.40 -8.59 13.37
N GLY A 386 -12.84 -7.61 14.18
CA GLY A 386 -12.43 -7.47 15.57
C GLY A 386 -11.02 -6.86 15.73
N SER A 387 -10.33 -7.12 16.83
CA SER A 387 -9.02 -6.48 17.08
C SER A 387 -7.87 -7.24 16.40
N TRP A 388 -7.15 -6.59 15.47
CA TRP A 388 -6.09 -7.20 14.67
C TRP A 388 -4.95 -7.82 15.51
N GLY A 389 -4.25 -7.01 16.31
CA GLY A 389 -3.12 -7.50 17.11
C GLY A 389 -3.51 -8.58 18.12
N ASN A 390 -4.72 -8.50 18.69
CA ASN A 390 -5.24 -9.55 19.58
C ASN A 390 -5.48 -10.85 18.79
N SER A 391 -5.97 -10.76 17.56
CA SER A 391 -6.19 -11.93 16.69
C SER A 391 -4.88 -12.65 16.36
N ILE A 392 -3.77 -11.91 16.19
CA ILE A 392 -2.43 -12.51 16.03
C ILE A 392 -2.05 -13.35 17.26
N ILE A 393 -2.18 -12.76 18.46
CA ILE A 393 -1.80 -13.41 19.72
C ILE A 393 -2.71 -14.60 20.02
N ALA A 394 -4.02 -14.41 19.94
CA ALA A 394 -5.02 -15.44 20.21
C ALA A 394 -4.92 -16.61 19.20
N GLY A 395 -4.52 -16.31 17.96
CA GLY A 395 -4.29 -17.29 16.91
C GLY A 395 -2.97 -18.04 16.98
N GLY A 396 -2.11 -17.75 17.98
CA GLY A 396 -0.83 -18.43 18.20
C GLY A 396 0.29 -18.00 17.24
N GLY A 397 0.11 -16.93 16.47
CA GLY A 397 1.13 -16.33 15.62
C GLY A 397 1.51 -17.11 14.37
N VAL A 398 0.85 -18.24 14.04
CA VAL A 398 1.09 -19.00 12.81
C VAL A 398 -0.23 -19.30 12.12
N PHE A 399 -0.35 -18.88 10.86
CA PHE A 399 -1.62 -18.88 10.14
C PHE A 399 -1.53 -19.56 8.77
N PRO A 400 -2.42 -20.52 8.45
CA PRO A 400 -2.52 -21.08 7.11
C PRO A 400 -3.09 -20.04 6.14
N ALA A 401 -2.34 -19.72 5.08
CA ALA A 401 -2.68 -18.70 4.11
C ALA A 401 -3.93 -19.05 3.28
N GLU A 402 -4.37 -20.31 3.26
CA GLU A 402 -5.64 -20.73 2.65
C GLU A 402 -6.85 -19.99 3.24
N ARG A 403 -6.74 -19.47 4.48
CA ARG A 403 -7.74 -18.58 5.09
C ARG A 403 -7.91 -17.25 4.34
N GLY A 404 -6.89 -16.84 3.60
CA GLY A 404 -6.89 -15.62 2.81
C GLY A 404 -7.66 -15.73 1.50
N ILE A 405 -8.12 -16.91 1.10
CA ILE A 405 -8.91 -17.08 -0.12
C ILE A 405 -10.28 -16.44 0.07
N GLU A 406 -10.54 -15.35 -0.64
CA GLU A 406 -11.82 -14.64 -0.57
C GLU A 406 -12.89 -15.33 -1.41
N TRP A 407 -12.50 -15.69 -2.63
CA TRP A 407 -13.37 -16.32 -3.59
C TRP A 407 -12.57 -17.13 -4.60
N ASN A 408 -13.25 -18.10 -5.21
CA ASN A 408 -12.79 -18.90 -6.32
C ASN A 408 -13.96 -19.03 -7.29
N VAL A 409 -13.80 -18.47 -8.49
CA VAL A 409 -14.86 -18.37 -9.49
C VAL A 409 -14.44 -19.04 -10.79
N SER A 410 -15.41 -19.61 -11.49
CA SER A 410 -15.20 -20.09 -12.86
C SER A 410 -15.05 -18.92 -13.82
N ILE A 411 -14.12 -19.04 -14.76
CA ILE A 411 -13.87 -18.05 -15.81
C ILE A 411 -14.16 -18.66 -17.19
N PRO A 412 -14.34 -17.86 -18.24
CA PRO A 412 -14.53 -18.41 -19.59
C PRO A 412 -13.32 -19.20 -20.07
N ALA A 413 -13.58 -20.26 -20.85
CA ALA A 413 -12.52 -21.09 -21.40
C ALA A 413 -11.75 -20.43 -22.56
N GLY A 414 -10.54 -20.94 -22.80
CA GLY A 414 -9.72 -20.54 -23.95
C GLY A 414 -9.07 -19.17 -23.80
N LEU A 415 -8.75 -18.75 -22.56
CA LEU A 415 -7.90 -17.60 -22.29
C LEU A 415 -6.43 -18.08 -22.35
N PRO A 416 -5.65 -17.70 -23.37
CA PRO A 416 -4.30 -18.19 -23.52
C PRO A 416 -3.33 -17.41 -22.62
N GLY A 417 -2.20 -18.03 -22.28
CA GLY A 417 -1.16 -17.41 -21.46
C GLY A 417 -1.54 -17.19 -19.99
N GLY A 418 -1.12 -16.07 -19.42
CA GLY A 418 -1.23 -15.78 -17.99
C GLY A 418 -1.48 -14.29 -17.69
N ILE A 419 -1.59 -13.94 -16.41
CA ILE A 419 -1.76 -12.55 -15.98
C ILE A 419 -0.45 -11.78 -16.22
N ASN A 420 -0.56 -10.63 -16.89
CA ASN A 420 0.54 -9.68 -17.03
C ASN A 420 0.47 -8.60 -15.94
N VAL A 421 -0.73 -8.21 -15.50
CA VAL A 421 -0.91 -7.21 -14.43
C VAL A 421 -2.23 -7.39 -13.68
N VAL A 422 -2.17 -7.25 -12.35
CA VAL A 422 -3.32 -6.93 -11.49
C VAL A 422 -3.43 -5.42 -11.31
N LEU A 423 -4.60 -4.86 -11.63
CA LEU A 423 -5.02 -3.47 -11.41
C LEU A 423 -6.13 -3.45 -10.36
N GLU A 424 -6.57 -2.26 -9.95
CA GLU A 424 -7.56 -2.07 -8.87
C GLU A 424 -8.86 -2.86 -9.10
N ASP A 425 -9.41 -2.81 -10.32
CA ASP A 425 -10.73 -3.37 -10.63
C ASP A 425 -10.70 -4.56 -11.59
N ARG A 426 -9.53 -4.98 -12.07
CA ARG A 426 -9.38 -6.03 -13.09
C ARG A 426 -7.98 -6.65 -13.12
N VAL A 427 -7.89 -7.83 -13.71
CA VAL A 427 -6.62 -8.41 -14.18
C VAL A 427 -6.57 -8.37 -15.70
N ILE A 428 -5.39 -8.11 -16.26
CA ILE A 428 -5.12 -8.20 -17.69
C ILE A 428 -4.10 -9.31 -17.92
N GLY A 429 -4.39 -10.19 -18.87
CA GLY A 429 -3.50 -11.28 -19.25
C GLY A 429 -3.42 -11.47 -20.76
N SER A 430 -2.41 -12.22 -21.18
CA SER A 430 -2.15 -12.54 -22.57
C SER A 430 -1.19 -13.72 -22.73
N ASP A 431 -1.10 -14.20 -23.97
CA ASP A 431 -0.09 -15.13 -24.45
C ASP A 431 1.09 -14.43 -25.14
N ILE A 432 1.32 -13.15 -24.82
CA ILE A 432 2.51 -12.47 -25.31
C ILE A 432 3.76 -13.27 -24.90
N PRO A 433 4.69 -13.55 -25.84
CA PRO A 433 5.92 -14.25 -25.52
C PRO A 433 6.79 -13.47 -24.51
N SER A 434 7.69 -14.17 -23.84
CA SER A 434 8.75 -13.55 -23.05
C SER A 434 9.91 -13.08 -23.92
N TRP A 435 10.97 -12.51 -23.31
CA TRP A 435 12.18 -12.06 -24.03
C TRP A 435 12.86 -13.12 -24.90
N SER A 436 12.62 -14.40 -24.61
CA SER A 436 13.16 -15.54 -25.35
C SER A 436 12.28 -16.03 -26.51
N GLY A 437 11.08 -15.47 -26.67
CA GLY A 437 10.08 -15.89 -27.63
C GLY A 437 9.82 -14.86 -28.74
N LEU A 438 9.41 -15.37 -29.91
CA LEU A 438 9.04 -14.54 -31.06
C LEU A 438 7.52 -14.39 -31.12
N ALA A 439 7.06 -13.17 -31.38
CA ALA A 439 5.66 -12.84 -31.64
C ALA A 439 5.28 -13.14 -33.10
N ASP A 440 5.53 -14.38 -33.55
CA ASP A 440 5.21 -14.86 -34.90
C ASP A 440 3.70 -15.15 -35.08
N ASP A 441 3.02 -15.46 -33.98
CA ASP A 441 1.60 -15.78 -33.93
C ASP A 441 0.78 -14.58 -33.42
N PRO A 442 -0.51 -14.47 -33.78
CA PRO A 442 -1.40 -13.47 -33.20
C PRO A 442 -1.47 -13.56 -31.67
N ILE A 443 -1.28 -12.43 -30.99
CA ILE A 443 -1.32 -12.32 -29.53
C ILE A 443 -2.75 -12.03 -29.09
N THR A 444 -3.26 -12.76 -28.10
CA THR A 444 -4.58 -12.54 -27.52
C THR A 444 -4.46 -11.88 -26.15
N PHE A 445 -5.01 -10.67 -26.04
CA PHE A 445 -5.20 -9.98 -24.77
C PHE A 445 -6.59 -10.26 -24.22
N TRP A 446 -6.70 -10.42 -22.91
CA TRP A 446 -7.96 -10.57 -22.21
C TRP A 446 -7.93 -9.87 -20.86
N ALA A 447 -9.11 -9.52 -20.34
CA ALA A 447 -9.24 -9.01 -18.99
C ALA A 447 -10.43 -9.60 -18.26
N LEU A 448 -10.26 -9.83 -16.96
CA LEU A 448 -11.30 -10.32 -16.06
C LEU A 448 -11.55 -9.28 -14.97
N SER A 449 -12.81 -9.04 -14.63
CA SER A 449 -13.20 -8.13 -13.58
C SER A 449 -12.86 -8.69 -12.19
N LEU A 450 -12.42 -7.80 -11.30
CA LEU A 450 -12.27 -8.03 -9.86
C LEU A 450 -13.34 -7.29 -9.04
N LYS A 451 -14.27 -6.59 -9.71
CA LYS A 451 -15.33 -5.84 -9.03
C LYS A 451 -16.26 -6.78 -8.26
N PRO A 452 -16.72 -6.38 -7.06
CA PRO A 452 -17.72 -7.11 -6.31
C PRO A 452 -18.95 -7.48 -7.14
N GLY A 453 -19.32 -8.76 -7.15
CA GLY A 453 -20.44 -9.32 -7.92
C GLY A 453 -20.18 -9.52 -9.42
N GLN A 454 -18.98 -9.22 -9.92
CA GLN A 454 -18.54 -9.42 -11.30
C GLN A 454 -17.18 -10.15 -11.35
N GLU A 455 -16.80 -10.84 -10.27
CA GLU A 455 -15.52 -11.51 -10.15
C GLU A 455 -15.35 -12.56 -11.24
N GLY A 456 -14.25 -12.51 -11.98
CA GLY A 456 -13.97 -13.43 -13.08
C GLY A 456 -14.82 -13.20 -14.35
N GLN A 457 -15.68 -12.18 -14.38
CA GLN A 457 -16.41 -11.81 -15.59
C GLN A 457 -15.43 -11.30 -16.65
N LEU A 458 -15.51 -11.86 -17.86
CA LEU A 458 -14.72 -11.41 -19.00
C LEU A 458 -15.15 -10.01 -19.43
N LEU A 459 -14.21 -9.07 -19.39
CA LEU A 459 -14.39 -7.69 -19.82
C LEU A 459 -14.11 -7.56 -21.32
N PHE A 460 -12.99 -8.11 -21.77
CA PHE A 460 -12.64 -8.20 -23.18
C PHE A 460 -11.79 -9.44 -23.47
N LYS A 461 -11.76 -9.83 -24.74
CA LYS A 461 -10.83 -10.80 -25.32
C LYS A 461 -10.59 -10.44 -26.78
N ASN A 462 -9.43 -9.88 -27.07
CA ASN A 462 -9.07 -9.43 -28.41
C ASN A 462 -7.77 -10.06 -28.88
N THR A 463 -7.77 -10.49 -30.13
CA THR A 463 -6.57 -10.99 -30.79
C THR A 463 -6.01 -9.89 -31.69
N TRP A 464 -4.75 -9.56 -31.47
CA TRP A 464 -3.96 -8.61 -32.22
C TRP A 464 -2.92 -9.35 -33.04
N THR A 465 -2.73 -8.96 -34.30
CA THR A 465 -1.67 -9.53 -35.15
C THR A 465 -0.45 -8.62 -35.07
N PRO A 466 0.67 -9.10 -34.52
CA PRO A 466 1.92 -8.34 -34.50
C PRO A 466 2.36 -7.96 -35.93
N PRO A 467 3.08 -6.84 -36.10
CA PRO A 467 3.74 -6.53 -37.36
C PRO A 467 4.63 -7.67 -37.84
N ALA A 468 4.67 -7.86 -39.16
CA ALA A 468 5.56 -8.83 -39.79
C ALA A 468 7.03 -8.49 -39.48
N GLY A 469 7.86 -9.51 -39.28
CA GLY A 469 9.30 -9.30 -39.03
C GLY A 469 9.95 -10.26 -38.04
N ARG A 470 9.18 -11.19 -37.44
CA ARG A 470 9.65 -12.11 -36.39
C ARG A 470 10.20 -11.32 -35.20
N LEU A 471 9.34 -10.48 -34.61
CA LEU A 471 9.70 -9.54 -33.57
C LEU A 471 9.63 -10.19 -32.20
N ILE A 472 10.55 -9.84 -31.31
CA ILE A 472 10.41 -10.08 -29.87
C ILE A 472 9.57 -8.92 -29.32
N MET A 473 8.46 -9.26 -28.68
CA MET A 473 7.54 -8.30 -28.06
C MET A 473 7.33 -8.63 -26.59
N LEU A 474 7.31 -7.60 -25.74
CA LEU A 474 7.21 -7.79 -24.31
C LEU A 474 6.16 -6.85 -23.69
N TRP A 475 5.67 -7.25 -22.54
CA TRP A 475 4.85 -6.37 -21.70
C TRP A 475 5.67 -5.17 -21.22
N GLY A 476 5.15 -3.96 -21.46
CA GLY A 476 5.75 -2.71 -21.05
C GLY A 476 5.28 -2.27 -19.66
N THR A 477 4.11 -1.66 -19.62
CA THR A 477 3.52 -1.01 -18.43
C THR A 477 2.00 -0.89 -18.62
N ALA A 478 1.25 -0.60 -17.55
CA ALA A 478 -0.19 -0.34 -17.64
C ALA A 478 -0.64 0.68 -16.59
N SER A 479 -1.55 1.58 -16.98
CA SER A 479 -2.21 2.54 -16.10
C SER A 479 -3.71 2.42 -16.26
N LEU A 480 -4.41 2.12 -15.15
CA LEU A 480 -5.87 2.10 -15.13
C LEU A 480 -6.43 3.52 -15.22
N GLU A 481 -5.80 4.49 -14.56
CA GLU A 481 -6.17 5.92 -14.58
C GLU A 481 -6.12 6.50 -15.99
N ASP A 482 -5.06 6.19 -16.74
CA ASP A 482 -4.89 6.66 -18.12
C ASP A 482 -5.64 5.80 -19.14
N GLY A 483 -6.09 4.61 -18.75
CA GLY A 483 -6.82 3.68 -19.61
C GLY A 483 -5.94 2.97 -20.65
N VAL A 484 -4.62 2.86 -20.41
CA VAL A 484 -3.65 2.37 -21.40
C VAL A 484 -2.72 1.29 -20.82
N PHE A 485 -2.46 0.23 -21.59
CA PHE A 485 -1.30 -0.65 -21.41
C PHE A 485 -0.41 -0.66 -22.65
N VAL A 486 0.88 -0.90 -22.46
CA VAL A 486 1.93 -0.72 -23.49
C VAL A 486 2.65 -2.03 -23.73
N ILE A 487 2.89 -2.34 -25.00
CA ILE A 487 3.74 -3.44 -25.46
C ILE A 487 4.99 -2.84 -26.13
N THR A 488 6.16 -3.37 -25.78
CA THR A 488 7.43 -3.00 -26.40
C THR A 488 7.76 -3.96 -27.54
N ALA A 489 8.31 -3.45 -28.65
CA ALA A 489 8.81 -4.25 -29.75
C ALA A 489 10.33 -4.09 -29.86
N LYS A 490 11.06 -5.06 -29.32
CA LYS A 490 12.51 -5.04 -29.16
C LYS A 490 13.25 -4.71 -30.45
N ASP A 491 12.99 -5.47 -31.52
CA ASP A 491 13.81 -5.42 -32.74
C ASP A 491 13.56 -4.17 -33.60
N THR A 492 12.40 -3.52 -33.42
CA THR A 492 12.05 -2.26 -34.09
C THR A 492 12.18 -1.04 -33.17
N THR A 493 12.54 -1.25 -31.91
CA THR A 493 12.64 -0.22 -30.87
C THR A 493 11.44 0.73 -30.83
N SER A 494 10.24 0.16 -30.95
CA SER A 494 8.97 0.91 -31.00
C SER A 494 7.99 0.44 -29.93
N LEU A 495 7.01 1.27 -29.62
CA LEU A 495 5.98 1.01 -28.61
C LEU A 495 4.59 0.92 -29.25
N TYR A 496 3.71 0.13 -28.65
CA TYR A 496 2.31 -0.02 -29.03
C TYR A 496 1.42 0.15 -27.82
N GLY A 497 0.32 0.90 -27.97
CA GLY A 497 -0.61 1.19 -26.89
C GLY A 497 -1.95 0.56 -27.10
N PHE A 498 -2.53 0.05 -26.02
CA PHE A 498 -3.80 -0.65 -26.01
C PHE A 498 -4.69 -0.13 -24.90
N SER A 499 -6.00 -0.10 -25.14
CA SER A 499 -6.99 0.31 -24.15
C SER A 499 -7.15 -0.75 -23.06
N THR A 500 -7.10 -0.36 -21.78
CA THR A 500 -7.38 -1.27 -20.65
C THR A 500 -8.86 -1.66 -20.53
N ASP A 501 -9.75 -0.94 -21.22
CA ASP A 501 -11.20 -1.23 -21.23
C ASP A 501 -11.60 -2.19 -22.34
N THR A 502 -10.92 -2.11 -23.48
CA THR A 502 -11.33 -2.87 -24.66
C THR A 502 -10.31 -3.88 -25.13
N GLY A 503 -9.03 -3.75 -24.78
CA GLY A 503 -7.93 -4.56 -25.32
C GLY A 503 -7.58 -4.24 -26.78
N ASN A 504 -8.19 -3.21 -27.38
CA ASN A 504 -7.87 -2.78 -28.74
C ASN A 504 -6.61 -1.91 -28.75
N GLN A 505 -5.80 -2.06 -29.79
CA GLN A 505 -4.73 -1.11 -30.06
C GLN A 505 -5.33 0.28 -30.31
N ILE A 506 -4.82 1.29 -29.62
CA ILE A 506 -5.27 2.70 -29.73
C ILE A 506 -4.25 3.58 -30.44
N TRP A 507 -2.96 3.22 -30.38
CA TRP A 507 -1.88 3.88 -31.11
C TRP A 507 -0.72 2.90 -31.35
N GLY A 508 0.23 3.29 -32.18
CA GLY A 508 1.45 2.53 -32.45
C GLY A 508 1.55 2.00 -33.89
N PRO A 509 2.78 1.65 -34.34
CA PRO A 509 4.03 1.85 -33.63
C PRO A 509 4.35 3.34 -33.41
N THR A 510 5.04 3.66 -32.32
CA THR A 510 5.78 4.92 -32.23
C THR A 510 6.90 4.96 -33.27
N GLU A 511 7.52 6.12 -33.48
CA GLU A 511 8.80 6.15 -34.19
C GLU A 511 9.84 5.25 -33.48
N SER A 512 10.73 4.68 -34.28
CA SER A 512 11.79 3.79 -33.80
C SER A 512 12.82 4.60 -33.00
N GLN A 513 13.07 4.16 -31.78
CA GLN A 513 14.14 4.69 -30.92
C GLN A 513 15.52 4.19 -31.41
N PRO A 514 16.65 4.76 -30.96
CA PRO A 514 17.98 4.26 -31.29
C PRO A 514 18.11 2.74 -31.15
N TYR A 515 18.85 2.10 -32.06
CA TYR A 515 18.94 0.64 -32.10
C TYR A 515 19.43 0.01 -30.78
N LEU A 516 20.21 0.76 -29.99
CA LEU A 516 20.68 0.32 -28.67
C LEU A 516 19.52 0.09 -27.69
N ASP A 517 18.41 0.80 -27.83
CA ASP A 517 17.24 0.61 -26.96
C ASP A 517 16.62 -0.79 -27.11
N ALA A 518 16.99 -1.56 -28.15
CA ALA A 518 16.64 -2.97 -28.25
C ALA A 518 17.20 -3.81 -27.07
N TYR A 519 18.23 -3.32 -26.38
CA TYR A 519 18.78 -3.98 -25.20
C TYR A 519 18.05 -3.62 -23.90
N THR A 520 17.19 -2.61 -23.89
CA THR A 520 16.40 -2.20 -22.71
C THR A 520 14.91 -2.51 -22.91
N LEU A 521 14.37 -2.18 -24.07
CA LEU A 521 12.99 -2.54 -24.47
C LEU A 521 12.80 -4.04 -24.66
N GLY A 522 13.91 -4.79 -24.76
CA GLY A 522 13.97 -6.24 -24.88
C GLY A 522 14.15 -7.00 -23.56
N GLU A 523 14.27 -6.32 -22.43
CA GLU A 523 14.47 -6.99 -21.14
C GLU A 523 13.13 -7.42 -20.53
N GLU A 524 12.98 -8.73 -20.25
CA GLU A 524 11.94 -9.21 -19.35
C GLU A 524 12.39 -8.95 -17.92
N ARG A 525 11.98 -7.81 -17.36
CA ARG A 525 12.01 -7.62 -15.91
C ARG A 525 10.59 -7.47 -15.44
N ALA A 526 10.24 -8.18 -14.37
CA ALA A 526 8.93 -8.13 -13.72
C ALA A 526 8.48 -6.70 -13.35
N ILE A 527 9.42 -5.73 -13.37
CA ILE A 527 9.18 -4.29 -13.38
C ILE A 527 10.02 -3.68 -14.51
N ASN A 528 9.37 -3.25 -15.60
CA ASN A 528 10.03 -2.58 -16.72
C ASN A 528 10.72 -1.30 -16.23
N ARG A 529 12.01 -1.13 -16.56
CA ARG A 529 12.87 0.02 -16.20
C ARG A 529 12.95 1.06 -17.31
N ALA A 530 12.55 0.65 -18.51
CA ALA A 530 12.63 1.40 -19.74
C ALA A 530 11.35 2.20 -20.00
N VAL A 531 10.20 1.78 -19.45
CA VAL A 531 8.89 2.36 -19.78
C VAL A 531 8.03 2.54 -18.53
N ALA A 532 7.48 3.73 -18.34
CA ALA A 532 6.59 4.05 -17.23
C ALA A 532 5.48 5.03 -17.64
N ILE A 533 4.31 4.93 -17.00
CA ILE A 533 3.21 5.88 -17.16
C ILE A 533 2.97 6.62 -15.84
N ALA A 534 2.95 7.95 -15.90
CA ALA A 534 2.56 8.83 -14.81
C ALA A 534 2.11 10.19 -15.36
N TYR A 535 1.21 10.89 -14.65
CA TYR A 535 0.75 12.25 -15.00
C TYR A 535 0.21 12.38 -16.44
N GLY A 536 -0.49 11.37 -16.97
CA GLY A 536 -0.97 11.38 -18.35
C GLY A 536 0.11 11.17 -19.41
N LYS A 537 1.34 10.86 -19.00
CA LYS A 537 2.52 10.77 -19.88
C LYS A 537 3.14 9.37 -19.86
N LEU A 538 3.63 8.96 -21.02
CA LEU A 538 4.40 7.75 -21.23
C LEU A 538 5.88 8.12 -21.41
N TYR A 539 6.72 7.66 -20.50
CA TYR A 539 8.16 7.86 -20.54
C TYR A 539 8.85 6.62 -21.08
N SER A 540 9.83 6.79 -21.97
CA SER A 540 10.65 5.69 -22.47
C SER A 540 12.12 6.08 -22.59
N VAL A 541 13.03 5.26 -22.05
CA VAL A 541 14.49 5.47 -22.12
C VAL A 541 15.21 4.13 -22.08
N GLY A 542 16.44 4.09 -22.59
CA GLY A 542 17.28 2.91 -22.52
C GLY A 542 18.74 3.17 -22.86
N MET A 543 19.39 2.13 -23.40
CA MET A 543 20.80 2.14 -23.77
C MET A 543 21.17 3.15 -24.88
N GLY A 544 20.19 3.66 -25.63
CA GLY A 544 20.35 4.73 -26.60
C GLY A 544 20.56 6.11 -25.98
N GLY A 545 20.29 6.27 -24.69
CA GLY A 545 20.53 7.50 -23.94
C GLY A 545 19.70 8.69 -24.41
N ILE A 546 18.49 8.44 -24.91
CA ILE A 546 17.48 9.45 -25.21
C ILE A 546 16.23 9.08 -24.43
N LEU A 547 15.77 9.99 -23.59
CA LEU A 547 14.47 9.88 -22.93
C LEU A 547 13.42 10.48 -23.84
N TYR A 548 12.34 9.75 -24.04
CA TYR A 548 11.15 10.17 -24.78
C TYR A 548 9.99 10.36 -23.83
N CYS A 549 9.23 11.43 -24.01
CA CYS A 549 7.97 11.68 -23.34
C CYS A 549 6.85 11.79 -24.37
N TYR A 550 5.85 10.94 -24.24
CA TYR A 550 4.66 10.94 -25.07
C TYR A 550 3.41 11.22 -24.24
N ASP A 551 2.38 11.78 -24.85
CA ASP A 551 1.04 11.71 -24.29
C ASP A 551 0.59 10.24 -24.23
N ALA A 552 0.17 9.75 -23.05
CA ALA A 552 -0.09 8.33 -22.84
C ALA A 552 -1.25 7.78 -23.70
N LYS A 553 -2.25 8.61 -24.00
CA LYS A 553 -3.46 8.20 -24.74
C LYS A 553 -3.30 8.25 -26.25
N THR A 554 -2.38 9.05 -26.75
CA THR A 554 -2.23 9.30 -28.20
C THR A 554 -0.88 8.91 -28.76
N ALA A 555 0.13 8.70 -27.91
CA ALA A 555 1.54 8.56 -28.27
C ALA A 555 2.10 9.72 -29.11
N ASN A 556 1.51 10.90 -29.01
CA ASN A 556 2.13 12.11 -29.55
C ASN A 556 3.38 12.43 -28.74
N LEU A 557 4.53 12.57 -29.41
CA LEU A 557 5.78 12.99 -28.78
C LEU A 557 5.64 14.43 -28.27
N LEU A 558 5.81 14.61 -26.97
CA LEU A 558 5.73 15.91 -26.30
C LEU A 558 7.10 16.56 -26.23
N TRP A 559 8.11 15.80 -25.78
CA TRP A 559 9.50 16.24 -25.69
C TRP A 559 10.46 15.05 -25.62
N THR A 560 11.74 15.34 -25.85
CA THR A 560 12.85 14.40 -25.67
C THR A 560 13.99 15.05 -24.90
N TYR A 561 14.74 14.27 -24.12
CA TYR A 561 15.98 14.70 -23.48
C TYR A 561 17.12 13.75 -23.86
N THR A 562 18.18 14.28 -24.47
CA THR A 562 19.35 13.48 -24.88
C THR A 562 20.43 13.57 -23.80
N ILE A 563 20.91 12.43 -23.32
CA ILE A 563 21.92 12.37 -22.26
C ILE A 563 23.30 12.22 -22.88
N GLU A 564 23.86 13.32 -23.40
CA GLU A 564 25.12 13.31 -24.13
C GLU A 564 26.31 12.83 -23.27
N ASP A 565 27.17 12.00 -23.88
CA ASP A 565 28.47 11.64 -23.33
C ASP A 565 29.57 12.48 -23.99
N GLU A 566 29.83 13.65 -23.41
CA GLU A 566 30.82 14.62 -23.90
C GLU A 566 32.26 14.06 -23.99
N TYR A 567 32.56 12.99 -23.24
CA TYR A 567 33.91 12.45 -23.09
C TYR A 567 34.10 11.08 -23.74
N SER A 568 33.05 10.52 -24.35
CA SER A 568 33.10 9.21 -25.03
C SER A 568 33.56 8.07 -24.11
N GLU A 569 33.08 8.08 -22.87
CA GLU A 569 33.26 6.98 -21.92
C GLU A 569 32.44 5.73 -22.31
N ILE A 570 31.34 5.91 -23.03
CA ILE A 570 30.52 4.83 -23.59
C ILE A 570 31.09 4.42 -24.95
N LEU A 571 31.60 3.19 -25.05
CA LEU A 571 32.33 2.73 -26.24
C LEU A 571 31.44 2.24 -27.40
N TRP A 572 30.12 2.25 -27.21
CA TRP A 572 29.14 1.75 -28.18
C TRP A 572 28.03 2.76 -28.52
N GLY A 573 28.15 4.01 -28.07
CA GLY A 573 27.18 5.07 -28.32
C GLY A 573 27.76 6.45 -27.99
N ASN A 574 27.04 7.52 -28.35
CA ASN A 574 27.44 8.90 -28.03
C ASN A 574 26.72 9.47 -26.80
N ASN A 575 25.84 8.66 -26.19
CA ASN A 575 24.99 9.05 -25.08
C ASN A 575 25.17 8.05 -23.94
N TRP A 576 24.85 8.48 -22.72
CA TRP A 576 24.80 7.62 -21.55
C TRP A 576 23.57 6.70 -21.60
N PRO A 577 23.74 5.37 -21.45
CA PRO A 577 22.65 4.48 -21.11
C PRO A 577 21.96 4.91 -19.82
N MET A 578 20.63 4.98 -19.82
CA MET A 578 19.87 5.41 -18.65
C MET A 578 18.65 4.53 -18.41
N ARG A 579 18.19 4.53 -17.16
CA ARG A 579 16.92 3.92 -16.74
C ARG A 579 16.08 4.87 -15.88
N ILE A 580 14.79 4.54 -15.74
CA ILE A 580 13.88 5.23 -14.81
C ILE A 580 13.98 4.58 -13.43
N ASN A 581 14.34 5.35 -12.40
CA ASN A 581 14.31 4.87 -11.01
C ASN A 581 12.91 5.00 -10.43
N PHE A 582 12.36 6.22 -10.42
CA PHE A 582 11.01 6.55 -9.97
C PHE A 582 10.53 7.91 -10.50
N ILE A 583 9.22 8.12 -10.38
CA ILE A 583 8.49 9.35 -10.74
C ILE A 583 7.69 9.82 -9.53
N THR A 584 7.82 11.09 -9.15
CA THR A 584 7.05 11.68 -8.04
C THR A 584 7.13 13.20 -8.06
N ASP A 585 6.20 13.91 -7.43
CA ASP A 585 6.22 15.38 -7.26
C ASP A 585 6.49 16.16 -8.56
N GLY A 586 5.86 15.73 -9.67
CA GLY A 586 6.08 16.30 -11.00
C GLY A 586 7.50 16.13 -11.56
N LYS A 587 8.30 15.17 -11.04
CA LYS A 587 9.71 14.95 -11.38
C LYS A 587 10.00 13.52 -11.81
N LEU A 588 11.01 13.37 -12.67
CA LEU A 588 11.52 12.09 -13.17
C LEU A 588 12.99 11.93 -12.77
N TYR A 589 13.32 10.82 -12.10
CA TYR A 589 14.68 10.54 -11.63
C TYR A 589 15.32 9.40 -12.43
N LEU A 590 16.42 9.71 -13.10
CA LEU A 590 17.13 8.81 -14.01
C LEU A 590 18.55 8.53 -13.53
N SER A 591 19.03 7.32 -13.79
CA SER A 591 20.42 6.96 -13.50
C SER A 591 21.00 6.07 -14.58
N HIS A 592 22.32 6.11 -14.68
CA HIS A 592 23.10 5.14 -15.43
C HIS A 592 23.25 3.83 -14.65
N ASP A 593 23.07 2.72 -15.35
CA ASP A 593 23.44 1.37 -14.97
C ASP A 593 23.94 0.59 -16.20
N GLU A 594 24.48 -0.60 -15.97
CA GLU A 594 24.95 -1.48 -17.04
C GLU A 594 24.80 -2.94 -16.61
N HIS A 595 24.33 -3.79 -17.52
CA HIS A 595 24.11 -5.21 -17.26
C HIS A 595 25.37 -5.95 -16.80
N SER A 596 26.53 -5.67 -17.41
CA SER A 596 27.81 -6.32 -17.11
C SER A 596 28.96 -5.31 -17.15
N PRO A 597 29.16 -4.54 -16.07
CA PRO A 597 30.15 -3.48 -16.02
C PRO A 597 31.57 -3.97 -16.29
N ILE A 598 32.26 -3.32 -17.24
CA ILE A 598 33.68 -3.56 -17.51
C ILE A 598 34.56 -2.62 -16.70
N ASP A 599 35.81 -3.04 -16.41
CA ASP A 599 36.82 -2.15 -15.82
C ASP A 599 37.86 -1.69 -16.86
N PRO A 600 38.25 -0.40 -16.83
CA PRO A 600 37.74 0.64 -15.95
C PRO A 600 36.29 1.00 -16.29
N LYS A 601 35.45 1.15 -15.26
CA LYS A 601 34.08 1.65 -15.44
C LYS A 601 34.12 3.05 -16.07
N PRO A 602 33.12 3.40 -16.90
CA PRO A 602 33.04 4.74 -17.49
C PRO A 602 33.01 5.78 -16.37
N ARG A 603 33.65 6.93 -16.55
CA ARG A 603 33.78 8.00 -15.54
C ARG A 603 32.68 9.03 -15.72
N GLY A 604 32.19 9.60 -14.62
CA GLY A 604 31.24 10.71 -14.72
C GLY A 604 29.81 10.29 -15.10
N ALA A 605 29.44 9.03 -14.85
CA ALA A 605 28.07 8.57 -15.08
C ALA A 605 27.04 9.50 -14.42
N PRO A 606 26.03 9.99 -15.15
CA PRO A 606 25.10 10.98 -14.64
C PRO A 606 23.94 10.34 -13.86
N PHE A 607 23.46 11.11 -12.87
CA PHE A 607 22.15 10.95 -12.26
C PHE A 607 21.40 12.28 -12.43
N ILE A 608 20.16 12.20 -12.90
CA ILE A 608 19.43 13.35 -13.44
C ILE A 608 18.04 13.40 -12.83
N CYS A 609 17.62 14.61 -12.44
CA CYS A 609 16.25 14.95 -12.11
C CYS A 609 15.71 15.92 -13.16
N LEU A 610 14.63 15.51 -13.83
CA LEU A 610 13.94 16.32 -14.84
C LEU A 610 12.55 16.70 -14.34
N ASP A 611 12.07 17.87 -14.78
CA ASP A 611 10.67 18.22 -14.69
C ASP A 611 9.86 17.30 -15.63
N ALA A 612 8.86 16.61 -15.07
CA ALA A 612 8.12 15.58 -15.77
C ALA A 612 7.16 16.14 -16.83
N GLU A 613 6.80 17.43 -16.73
CA GLU A 613 5.93 18.11 -17.69
C GLU A 613 6.71 18.56 -18.93
N THR A 614 7.88 19.16 -18.71
CA THR A 614 8.64 19.91 -19.73
C THR A 614 9.88 19.20 -20.24
N GLY A 615 10.45 18.28 -19.45
CA GLY A 615 11.75 17.67 -19.72
C GLY A 615 12.95 18.54 -19.35
N ASP A 616 12.71 19.70 -18.71
CA ASP A 616 13.78 20.60 -18.27
C ASP A 616 14.60 19.98 -17.13
N GLU A 617 15.92 20.15 -17.18
CA GLU A 617 16.82 19.70 -16.13
C GLU A 617 16.63 20.54 -14.86
N ILE A 618 16.19 19.90 -13.78
CA ILE A 618 16.14 20.52 -12.45
C ILE A 618 17.52 20.44 -11.81
N TRP A 619 18.13 19.25 -11.86
CA TRP A 619 19.53 19.06 -11.48
C TRP A 619 20.13 17.80 -12.11
N LYS A 620 21.45 17.83 -12.31
CA LYS A 620 22.28 16.70 -12.71
C LYS A 620 23.53 16.63 -11.83
N ILE A 621 23.92 15.43 -11.44
CA ILE A 621 25.19 15.16 -10.75
C ILE A 621 25.90 14.01 -11.45
N SER A 622 27.18 14.20 -11.77
CA SER A 622 27.95 13.26 -12.61
C SER A 622 29.07 12.63 -11.81
N GLY A 623 29.19 11.30 -11.86
CA GLY A 623 30.27 10.54 -11.21
C GLY A 623 30.09 10.31 -9.71
N ILE A 624 28.90 10.53 -9.17
CA ILE A 624 28.61 10.35 -7.72
C ILE A 624 27.57 9.23 -7.48
N PHE A 625 26.62 9.03 -8.41
CA PHE A 625 25.47 8.13 -8.24
C PHE A 625 25.33 7.14 -9.41
N ARG A 626 26.35 6.31 -9.66
CA ARG A 626 26.25 5.23 -10.65
C ARG A 626 25.55 4.03 -10.03
N THR A 627 24.31 3.80 -10.43
CA THR A 627 23.49 2.70 -9.91
C THR A 627 23.84 1.35 -10.53
N THR A 628 23.12 0.30 -10.14
CA THR A 628 23.36 -1.08 -10.58
C THR A 628 22.14 -1.71 -11.25
N GLU A 629 22.40 -2.65 -12.15
CA GLU A 629 21.37 -3.41 -12.84
C GLU A 629 20.77 -4.49 -11.93
N TRP A 630 21.62 -5.22 -11.21
CA TRP A 630 21.25 -6.36 -10.37
C TRP A 630 21.29 -6.03 -8.88
N GLY A 631 21.98 -4.95 -8.51
CA GLY A 631 22.15 -4.54 -7.13
C GLY A 631 21.07 -3.65 -6.54
N GLY A 632 20.04 -3.26 -7.30
CA GLY A 632 18.92 -2.45 -6.79
C GLY A 632 18.74 -1.11 -7.53
N SER A 633 17.62 -0.44 -7.26
CA SER A 633 17.30 0.89 -7.79
C SER A 633 17.39 1.97 -6.71
N ALA A 634 17.49 3.23 -7.13
CA ALA A 634 17.20 4.32 -6.22
C ALA A 634 15.73 4.25 -5.79
N ILE A 635 15.45 4.54 -4.52
CA ILE A 635 14.12 4.50 -3.91
C ILE A 635 13.86 5.82 -3.18
N ILE A 636 12.60 6.12 -2.86
CA ILE A 636 12.22 7.37 -2.17
C ILE A 636 11.13 7.14 -1.12
N GLY A 637 11.26 7.80 0.02
CA GLY A 637 10.22 7.93 1.05
C GLY A 637 10.54 9.12 1.94
N ASP A 638 9.55 9.70 2.59
CA ASP A 638 9.65 10.99 3.29
C ASP A 638 10.25 12.11 2.43
N SER A 639 10.06 12.03 1.10
CA SER A 639 10.70 12.92 0.13
C SER A 639 12.24 12.90 0.16
N ILE A 640 12.84 11.84 0.70
CA ILE A 640 14.29 11.60 0.73
C ILE A 640 14.60 10.36 -0.10
N MET A 641 15.53 10.53 -1.04
CA MET A 641 16.00 9.44 -1.87
C MET A 641 17.06 8.63 -1.14
N ALA A 642 17.03 7.31 -1.29
CA ALA A 642 18.13 6.42 -0.92
C ALA A 642 18.59 5.63 -2.15
N LEU A 643 19.90 5.53 -2.37
CA LEU A 643 20.45 4.78 -3.49
C LEU A 643 21.82 4.20 -3.16
N TYR A 644 22.24 3.21 -3.93
CA TYR A 644 23.57 2.60 -3.87
C TYR A 644 24.43 3.04 -5.04
N ASP A 645 25.64 3.52 -4.76
CA ASP A 645 26.66 3.85 -5.74
C ASP A 645 27.64 2.70 -5.93
N SER A 646 27.78 2.28 -7.18
CA SER A 646 28.63 1.17 -7.59
C SER A 646 30.10 1.55 -7.76
N TYR A 647 30.47 2.85 -7.82
CA TYR A 647 31.87 3.24 -7.88
C TYR A 647 32.55 3.06 -6.52
N ASP A 648 31.92 3.51 -5.44
CA ASP A 648 32.55 3.56 -4.11
C ASP A 648 31.92 2.64 -3.06
N GLN A 649 30.91 1.86 -3.45
CA GLN A 649 30.22 0.86 -2.62
C GLN A 649 29.53 1.48 -1.40
N ARG A 650 28.84 2.61 -1.57
CA ARG A 650 28.11 3.28 -0.50
C ARG A 650 26.64 3.48 -0.82
N ILE A 651 25.84 3.47 0.23
CA ILE A 651 24.48 3.99 0.23
C ILE A 651 24.55 5.50 0.46
N TYR A 652 23.77 6.24 -0.32
CA TYR A 652 23.59 7.68 -0.21
C TYR A 652 22.14 7.99 0.13
N ALA A 653 21.93 8.92 1.05
CA ALA A 653 20.66 9.61 1.21
C ALA A 653 20.74 11.02 0.63
N VAL A 654 19.75 11.41 -0.18
CA VAL A 654 19.69 12.69 -0.88
C VAL A 654 18.34 13.35 -0.62
N GLY A 655 18.36 14.59 -0.15
CA GLY A 655 17.14 15.33 0.15
C GLY A 655 17.41 16.61 0.93
N LYS A 656 16.32 17.23 1.40
CA LYS A 656 16.44 18.46 2.20
C LYS A 656 16.96 18.15 3.60
N GLY A 657 18.03 18.85 3.99
CA GLY A 657 18.57 18.83 5.35
C GLY A 657 18.21 20.12 6.10
N PRO A 658 18.59 20.23 7.38
CA PRO A 658 18.49 21.49 8.11
C PRO A 658 19.34 22.56 7.43
N SER A 659 18.90 23.81 7.41
CA SER A 659 19.71 24.94 6.93
C SER A 659 20.10 25.86 8.09
N GLN A 660 21.31 26.43 8.04
CA GLN A 660 21.78 27.42 8.98
C GLN A 660 21.98 28.77 8.28
N THR A 661 21.41 29.83 8.86
CA THR A 661 21.65 31.20 8.42
C THR A 661 22.58 31.92 9.39
N THR A 662 23.61 32.57 8.87
CA THR A 662 24.47 33.50 9.63
C THR A 662 24.27 34.90 9.08
N VAL A 663 24.21 35.90 9.96
CA VAL A 663 24.12 37.31 9.59
C VAL A 663 25.14 38.08 10.41
N THR A 664 25.87 38.96 9.74
CA THR A 664 26.79 39.93 10.33
C THR A 664 26.32 41.32 9.90
N ALA A 665 25.94 42.12 10.88
CA ALA A 665 25.64 43.53 10.74
C ALA A 665 26.46 44.31 11.79
N PRO A 666 26.59 45.64 11.66
CA PRO A 666 27.18 46.44 12.73
C PRO A 666 26.38 46.29 14.04
N ASP A 667 27.02 45.84 15.12
CA ASP A 667 26.42 45.71 16.47
C ASP A 667 26.24 47.06 17.19
N ALA A 668 26.45 48.19 16.50
CA ALA A 668 26.33 49.53 17.05
C ALA A 668 25.15 50.29 16.42
N GLY A 669 24.53 51.20 17.18
CA GLY A 669 23.53 52.12 16.64
C GLY A 669 24.11 52.97 15.53
N ILE A 670 23.66 52.75 14.29
CA ILE A 670 24.15 53.47 13.11
C ILE A 670 23.29 54.74 12.90
N PRO A 671 23.89 55.93 12.72
CA PRO A 671 23.15 57.16 12.48
C PRO A 671 22.23 57.08 11.25
N PHE A 672 21.05 57.65 11.37
CA PHE A 672 20.08 57.72 10.27
C PHE A 672 20.70 58.37 9.02
N GLY A 673 20.55 57.71 7.86
CA GLY A 673 21.14 58.13 6.60
C GLY A 673 22.52 57.53 6.29
N THR A 674 23.10 56.73 7.18
CA THR A 674 24.38 56.04 6.92
C THR A 674 24.13 54.71 6.21
N THR A 675 24.87 54.45 5.13
CA THR A 675 24.85 53.14 4.46
C THR A 675 25.46 52.07 5.35
N VAL A 676 24.77 50.95 5.51
CA VAL A 676 25.28 49.75 6.19
C VAL A 676 25.42 48.61 5.20
N VAL A 677 26.41 47.74 5.42
CA VAL A 677 26.55 46.48 4.72
C VAL A 677 26.17 45.36 5.67
N ILE A 678 25.15 44.60 5.30
CA ILE A 678 24.76 43.36 5.97
C ILE A 678 25.37 42.22 5.15
N ARG A 679 26.09 41.32 5.81
CA ARG A 679 26.61 40.09 5.19
C ARG A 679 25.93 38.90 5.84
N GLY A 680 25.73 37.83 5.09
CA GLY A 680 25.22 36.60 5.64
C GLY A 680 25.47 35.42 4.72
N MET A 681 25.21 34.24 5.24
CA MET A 681 25.32 32.97 4.52
C MET A 681 24.19 32.06 4.96
N VAL A 682 23.55 31.39 4.01
CA VAL A 682 22.68 30.24 4.26
C VAL A 682 23.46 28.99 3.85
N THR A 683 23.44 27.95 4.68
CA THR A 683 24.16 26.69 4.42
C THR A 683 23.29 25.52 4.79
N ASP A 684 23.13 24.58 3.85
CA ASP A 684 22.49 23.31 4.12
C ASP A 684 23.45 22.40 4.92
N ILE A 685 22.90 21.71 5.91
CA ILE A 685 23.61 20.85 6.83
C ILE A 685 23.29 19.40 6.48
N SER A 686 24.32 18.64 6.14
CA SER A 686 24.25 17.19 6.01
C SER A 686 24.60 16.52 7.35
N ALA A 687 23.81 15.56 7.81
CA ALA A 687 24.14 14.78 9.01
C ALA A 687 25.49 14.07 8.89
N GLY A 688 25.82 13.63 7.67
CA GLY A 688 27.08 12.96 7.32
C GLY A 688 28.33 13.81 7.50
N THR A 689 28.24 15.14 7.63
CA THR A 689 29.44 15.96 7.91
C THR A 689 30.06 15.68 9.27
N LYS A 690 29.34 14.99 10.16
CA LYS A 690 29.84 14.52 11.46
C LYS A 690 30.67 13.25 11.37
N SER A 691 30.71 12.56 10.21
CA SER A 691 31.57 11.39 10.05
C SER A 691 33.05 11.80 10.22
N PRO A 692 33.89 10.96 10.85
CA PRO A 692 35.30 11.30 11.09
C PRO A 692 36.05 11.71 9.82
N GLU A 693 35.79 11.03 8.70
CA GLU A 693 36.45 11.25 7.42
C GLU A 693 36.05 12.59 6.81
N ILE A 694 34.75 12.92 6.81
CA ILE A 694 34.24 14.18 6.25
C ILE A 694 34.62 15.35 7.16
N ALA A 695 34.49 15.20 8.48
CA ALA A 695 34.90 16.20 9.45
C ALA A 695 36.41 16.51 9.37
N ALA A 696 37.25 15.49 9.15
CA ALA A 696 38.68 15.68 8.94
C ALA A 696 38.99 16.41 7.62
N ARG A 697 38.21 16.17 6.56
CA ARG A 697 38.36 16.85 5.25
C ARG A 697 37.90 18.30 5.29
N PHE A 698 36.89 18.61 6.10
CA PHE A 698 36.31 19.95 6.26
C PHE A 698 36.31 20.39 7.74
N PRO A 699 37.49 20.68 8.34
CA PRO A 699 37.64 20.93 9.77
C PRO A 699 37.03 22.26 10.25
N THR A 700 36.60 23.13 9.32
CA THR A 700 35.83 24.34 9.61
C THR A 700 34.43 24.16 9.03
N ASN A 701 33.38 24.24 9.86
CA ASN A 701 31.95 23.94 9.61
C ASN A 701 31.32 24.53 8.33
N GLY A 702 31.78 24.13 7.16
CA GLY A 702 31.23 24.57 5.88
C GLY A 702 31.58 23.56 4.80
N CYS A 703 30.58 22.77 4.41
CA CYS A 703 30.66 21.93 3.21
C CYS A 703 30.88 22.85 2.00
N ARG A 704 32.10 22.84 1.46
CA ARG A 704 32.38 23.34 0.10
C ARG A 704 32.55 22.12 -0.79
N TRP A 705 31.44 21.61 -1.32
CA TRP A 705 31.52 20.74 -2.49
C TRP A 705 31.94 21.62 -3.67
N ARG A 706 33.06 21.27 -4.31
CA ARG A 706 33.58 21.92 -5.51
C ARG A 706 33.57 20.93 -6.64
#